data_AF-A0A8N4EP85-F1
#
_entry.id   AF-A0A8N4EP85-F1
#
_cell.length_a   1.000
_cell.length_b   1.000
_cell.length_c   1.000
_cell.angle_alpha   90.00
_cell.angle_beta   90.00
_cell.angle_gamma   90.00
#
_symmetry.space_group_name_H-M   'P 1'
#
loop_
_entity.id
_entity.type
_entity.pdbx_description
1 polymer ?
#
loop_
_entity_poly.entity_id
_entity_poly.type
_entity_poly.pdbx_seq_one_letter_code
_entity_poly.pdbx_strand_id
1 'polypeptide(L)'
;MSGDEEAKGETKPCCVSHGFLRSASTKPSRIAVVHAAGGLRLFRAAREGPSGEHPRDGLDAPRVSSSTRLYPGDEYFTFADVLSAVDSLSRRLRRVLDGGDDADLVRPQGYSAMSSGDDTKSSTMEANGMPRIVGVYMPPSVEYIVAVLAILRCGEAFLPLDPLWPEERILSLISSSNTALVIKSVPFSRLGGNRQLDAVDWIVEYTSCPVLHFKMKVAFREQAGHSDLEWPCESRSPRKFCYLMYTSGSTGKPKGVCGTEKGLLNRFGWMQDLIPLCTQDILLFNTSISFIDHLQEFLSSILTCTTLIIPPFDELKSNPTYILDFIKAYRISRLTSVPSLMRAVLPSPESSHFFQRCNSLKVLVLSGEVLPISLWRSVQKILPKTTILNLYGSTEVSGDCMYFDCKNLPTILEVEPPSSVPIGIPISNCKAVLVGEPDKPDEGEIYVEGACLSIGYFGEPLIGNPIMDNGSPLHYKTGDFARRLQSGDLVFLGRRDRIIKVNGQRVALEEIENTLREHPEVSDAAVIFHATHGVPSHLDAYIMLKIIGESQEEHKSHTDEHHLIEDLITSIRSWLIKKLPPVMIPSHFFCTKSLPKSTSGKIDYSKLANSACIGEWDKSEFESSSFDGCLKIIKKAFCEALMIEEISDYGDFFMMGGNSISAAHAAHNLGIDMRLLYIFPSPHKLLNALLDRNDLHDNPFSPIPDSSRKRSKLHSSTLSFSSAMITDQQTSSGKRVHDLPEEHKAISDLERNDGSSSIDDPSRRDCKLTSASHGTVSTNLWILNSDFPKWCSFSRCSQFMHGAEIELNYVHRLCSLVEIPRYKKGCLQELWRVTLKSCVDASPLVVLMDGNVNLFIGAHSHMFLCIDAFSGLVRWEVKLEGRVECSAAVTGDFSHVVVGCYKGKIYFLDIMTGDISWAFQTDGEVKMQPVVDKQRNLIWCGSHDHCLYALDYKEHCCVYKVSCGGSIFGSPSIDMVHNMIYVASTSGRVTAISLEVLPFSIAWLYEAGAPIFGSLCLDPLGGNVICCLVDGHVVVLNYKGAVIWKITIDGPLFAGACISSVLPSQVLICSRNGRTRSFNLGISSWRPNHFVCLC
;
A
#
# COMPACT_ATOMS: atom_id res chain seq x y z
N MET A 1 63.94 -12.14 26.02
CA MET A 1 63.77 -11.54 27.37
C MET A 1 63.44 -10.08 27.13
N SER A 2 62.16 -9.66 27.11
CA SER A 2 61.11 -9.68 28.17
C SER A 2 61.17 -8.40 29.01
N GLY A 3 60.11 -7.58 28.95
CA GLY A 3 60.10 -6.24 29.57
C GLY A 3 58.96 -5.32 29.10
N ASP A 4 57.74 -5.86 29.02
CA ASP A 4 56.43 -5.22 29.24
C ASP A 4 56.23 -3.71 28.92
N GLU A 5 55.67 -3.40 27.74
CA GLU A 5 54.93 -2.14 27.47
C GLU A 5 53.53 -2.40 26.84
N GLU A 6 52.83 -3.46 27.26
CA GLU A 6 51.42 -3.67 26.90
C GLU A 6 50.45 -3.11 27.95
N ALA A 7 49.93 -1.89 27.74
CA ALA A 7 48.54 -1.50 28.09
C ALA A 7 48.23 0.00 27.86
N LYS A 8 47.86 0.40 26.63
CA LYS A 8 46.87 1.50 26.35
C LYS A 8 46.54 1.79 24.87
N GLY A 9 46.93 0.94 23.92
CA GLY A 9 46.41 1.02 22.55
C GLY A 9 45.06 0.33 22.41
N GLU A 10 43.96 1.08 22.30
CA GLU A 10 42.68 0.51 21.85
C GLU A 10 42.77 0.12 20.37
N THR A 11 43.14 -1.13 20.12
CA THR A 11 43.24 -1.70 18.78
C THR A 11 41.93 -1.51 17.99
N LYS A 12 41.99 -0.79 16.86
CA LYS A 12 40.82 -0.60 15.99
C LYS A 12 40.31 -1.96 15.50
N PRO A 13 38.98 -2.21 15.49
CA PRO A 13 38.44 -3.55 15.23
C PRO A 13 38.73 -4.00 13.80
N CYS A 14 39.16 -5.25 13.65
CA CYS A 14 39.50 -5.85 12.35
C CYS A 14 38.27 -6.13 11.46
N CYS A 15 37.09 -6.33 12.05
CA CYS A 15 35.80 -6.41 11.38
C CYS A 15 34.68 -5.92 12.30
N VAL A 16 33.51 -5.61 11.75
CA VAL A 16 32.32 -5.16 12.50
C VAL A 16 31.89 -6.20 13.53
N SER A 17 31.93 -7.50 13.18
CA SER A 17 31.55 -8.59 14.08
C SER A 17 32.46 -8.68 15.31
N HIS A 18 33.78 -8.48 15.15
CA HIS A 18 34.72 -8.43 16.28
C HIS A 18 34.57 -7.16 17.12
N GLY A 19 34.34 -6.01 16.48
CA GLY A 19 34.02 -4.76 17.20
C GLY A 19 32.74 -4.88 18.02
N PHE A 20 31.71 -5.52 17.47
CA PHE A 20 30.46 -5.79 18.19
C PHE A 20 30.67 -6.78 19.34
N LEU A 21 31.33 -7.92 19.13
CA LEU A 21 31.61 -8.89 20.19
C LEU A 21 32.33 -8.22 21.37
N ARG A 22 33.42 -7.48 21.09
CA ARG A 22 34.18 -6.75 22.12
C ARG A 22 33.25 -5.81 22.92
N SER A 23 32.44 -5.01 22.23
CA SER A 23 31.51 -4.06 22.86
C SER A 23 30.43 -4.76 23.69
N ALA A 24 29.85 -5.85 23.17
CA ALA A 24 28.81 -6.60 23.86
C ALA A 24 29.35 -7.33 25.09
N SER A 25 30.51 -7.99 25.00
CA SER A 25 31.17 -8.65 26.14
C SER A 25 31.67 -7.66 27.20
N THR A 26 31.97 -6.41 26.83
CA THR A 26 32.43 -5.39 27.80
C THR A 26 31.30 -4.83 28.67
N LYS A 27 30.07 -4.70 28.14
CA LYS A 27 28.91 -4.15 28.88
C LYS A 27 27.61 -4.94 28.61
N PRO A 28 27.57 -6.26 28.86
CA PRO A 28 26.49 -7.15 28.41
C PRO A 28 25.10 -6.76 28.93
N SER A 29 24.99 -6.37 30.20
CA SER A 29 23.72 -5.96 30.83
C SER A 29 23.26 -4.53 30.49
N ARG A 30 24.02 -3.78 29.68
CA ARG A 30 23.63 -2.42 29.27
C ARG A 30 22.56 -2.48 28.18
N ILE A 31 21.59 -1.58 28.23
CA ILE A 31 20.58 -1.41 27.18
C ILE A 31 21.26 -0.95 25.88
N ALA A 32 21.20 -1.80 24.86
CA ALA A 32 21.71 -1.53 23.52
C ALA A 32 20.67 -0.79 22.67
N VAL A 33 19.41 -1.26 22.70
CA VAL A 33 18.32 -0.80 21.84
C VAL A 33 17.04 -0.59 22.65
N VAL A 34 16.29 0.48 22.35
CA VAL A 34 14.93 0.74 22.86
C VAL A 34 13.98 0.99 21.69
N HIS A 35 12.84 0.29 21.64
CA HIS A 35 11.71 0.59 20.75
C HIS A 35 10.78 1.57 21.47
N ALA A 36 10.78 2.82 21.02
CA ALA A 36 10.39 4.01 21.79
C ALA A 36 8.88 4.32 21.82
N ALA A 37 8.04 3.29 21.79
CA ALA A 37 6.59 3.39 21.58
C ALA A 37 5.80 3.96 22.78
N GLY A 38 6.34 3.89 24.00
CA GLY A 38 5.75 4.46 25.20
C GLY A 38 5.93 5.97 25.30
N GLY A 39 7.13 6.47 25.00
CA GLY A 39 7.45 7.89 25.11
C GLY A 39 6.53 8.79 24.28
N LEU A 40 6.33 8.50 22.99
CA LEU A 40 5.51 9.32 22.09
C LEU A 40 4.04 9.44 22.56
N ARG A 41 3.48 8.37 23.13
CA ARG A 41 2.09 8.35 23.65
C ARG A 41 1.88 9.35 24.79
N LEU A 42 2.90 9.55 25.62
CA LEU A 42 2.86 10.54 26.70
C LEU A 42 2.87 11.98 26.18
N PHE A 43 3.54 12.25 25.05
CA PHE A 43 3.50 13.58 24.43
C PHE A 43 2.18 13.87 23.72
N ARG A 44 1.51 12.87 23.13
CA ARG A 44 0.11 13.04 22.65
C ARG A 44 -0.85 13.37 23.79
N ALA A 45 -0.87 12.53 24.83
CA ALA A 45 -1.72 12.75 26.01
C ALA A 45 -1.49 14.12 26.69
N ALA A 46 -0.27 14.66 26.63
CA ALA A 46 0.06 15.99 27.15
C ALA A 46 -0.28 17.16 26.20
N ARG A 47 -0.46 16.93 24.89
CA ARG A 47 -0.95 17.93 23.92
C ARG A 47 -2.48 17.97 23.85
N GLU A 48 -3.15 16.85 24.13
CA GLU A 48 -4.61 16.68 24.04
C GLU A 48 -5.35 16.99 25.37
N GLY A 49 -4.63 17.30 26.44
CA GLY A 49 -5.20 17.58 27.77
C GLY A 49 -5.80 18.99 27.92
N PRO A 50 -6.94 19.15 28.63
CA PRO A 50 -7.75 20.40 28.64
C PRO A 50 -7.14 21.59 29.41
N SER A 51 -5.91 21.48 29.90
CA SER A 51 -5.22 22.56 30.64
C SER A 51 -4.05 23.20 29.89
N GLY A 52 -3.56 22.60 28.81
CA GLY A 52 -2.42 23.12 28.03
C GLY A 52 -1.07 23.21 28.79
N GLU A 53 -1.00 22.80 30.07
CA GLU A 53 0.28 22.77 30.80
C GLU A 53 1.23 21.76 30.13
N HIS A 54 2.34 22.26 29.58
CA HIS A 54 3.47 21.40 29.24
C HIS A 54 3.83 20.50 30.42
N PRO A 55 4.11 19.20 30.20
CA PRO A 55 4.39 18.28 31.29
C PRO A 55 5.60 18.77 32.08
N ARG A 56 5.38 19.03 33.37
CA ARG A 56 6.41 19.51 34.31
C ARG A 56 7.59 18.53 34.27
N ASP A 57 8.83 19.03 34.30
CA ASP A 57 10.07 18.26 34.05
C ASP A 57 10.36 17.07 35.00
N GLY A 58 9.46 16.81 35.97
CA GLY A 58 9.54 15.78 37.01
C GLY A 58 8.47 14.68 36.92
N LEU A 59 8.05 14.26 35.72
CA LEU A 59 7.47 12.90 35.57
C LEU A 59 8.62 11.88 35.64
N ASP A 60 8.83 11.29 36.81
CA ASP A 60 9.89 10.32 37.09
C ASP A 60 9.65 8.97 36.40
N ALA A 61 10.04 8.91 35.12
CA ALA A 61 10.21 7.67 34.38
C ALA A 61 11.26 6.77 35.07
N PRO A 62 10.98 5.48 35.31
CA PRO A 62 11.86 4.60 36.09
C PRO A 62 13.22 4.41 35.40
N ARG A 63 14.30 4.79 36.10
CA ARG A 63 15.67 4.67 35.59
C ARG A 63 16.19 3.24 35.77
N VAL A 64 16.12 2.43 34.72
CA VAL A 64 16.68 1.06 34.70
C VAL A 64 18.21 1.08 34.53
N SER A 65 18.76 2.15 33.95
CA SER A 65 20.20 2.45 33.99
C SER A 65 20.44 3.88 34.45
N SER A 66 21.67 4.24 34.83
CA SER A 66 22.01 5.59 35.29
C SER A 66 21.91 6.68 34.20
N SER A 67 21.77 6.30 32.92
CA SER A 67 21.68 7.22 31.77
C SER A 67 20.34 7.16 31.02
N THR A 68 19.73 5.98 30.88
CA THR A 68 18.64 5.74 29.92
C THR A 68 17.26 5.87 30.58
N ARG A 69 16.38 6.68 29.97
CA ARG A 69 14.94 6.74 30.30
C ARG A 69 14.19 5.66 29.53
N LEU A 70 13.24 4.99 30.20
CA LEU A 70 12.26 4.09 29.60
C LEU A 70 10.85 4.51 30.05
N TYR A 71 9.88 4.42 29.14
CA TYR A 71 8.49 4.80 29.36
C TYR A 71 7.55 3.58 29.27
N PRO A 72 6.37 3.61 29.92
CA PRO A 72 5.40 2.52 29.83
C PRO A 72 4.97 2.26 28.37
N GLY A 73 5.29 1.07 27.85
CA GLY A 73 5.05 0.68 26.47
C GLY A 73 6.30 0.66 25.57
N ASP A 74 7.47 1.06 26.08
CA ASP A 74 8.75 0.80 25.40
C ASP A 74 9.14 -0.68 25.54
N GLU A 75 9.71 -1.26 24.48
CA GLU A 75 10.48 -2.52 24.58
C GLU A 75 11.98 -2.21 24.55
N TYR A 76 12.80 -2.98 25.26
CA TYR A 76 14.25 -2.75 25.29
C TYR A 76 15.02 -4.07 25.27
N PHE A 77 16.27 -3.99 24.76
CA PHE A 77 17.15 -5.13 24.55
C PHE A 77 18.56 -4.76 25.00
N THR A 78 19.21 -5.64 25.77
CA THR A 78 20.58 -5.47 26.24
C THR A 78 21.61 -5.90 25.20
N PHE A 79 22.88 -5.55 25.42
CA PHE A 79 23.98 -6.02 24.57
C PHE A 79 24.11 -7.55 24.59
N ALA A 80 23.81 -8.21 25.71
CA ALA A 80 23.75 -9.68 25.79
C ALA A 80 22.61 -10.26 24.94
N ASP A 81 21.43 -9.63 24.97
CA ASP A 81 20.28 -10.07 24.16
C ASP A 81 20.59 -9.99 22.67
N VAL A 82 21.14 -8.85 22.22
CA VAL A 82 21.53 -8.63 20.81
C VAL A 82 22.61 -9.61 20.39
N LEU A 83 23.62 -9.88 21.24
CA LEU A 83 24.67 -10.85 20.94
C LEU A 83 24.12 -12.27 20.81
N SER A 84 23.32 -12.72 21.79
CA SER A 84 22.71 -14.05 21.76
C SER A 84 21.79 -14.27 20.55
N ALA A 85 21.08 -13.21 20.11
CA ALA A 85 20.24 -13.26 18.92
C ALA A 85 21.06 -13.27 17.62
N VAL A 86 22.18 -12.52 17.56
CA VAL A 86 23.13 -12.58 16.44
C VAL A 86 23.77 -13.96 16.33
N ASP A 87 24.20 -14.59 17.43
CA ASP A 87 24.77 -15.93 17.39
C ASP A 87 23.75 -17.00 16.96
N SER A 88 22.51 -16.94 17.49
CA SER A 88 21.43 -17.85 17.03
C SER A 88 21.13 -17.66 15.54
N LEU A 89 20.92 -16.42 15.09
CA LEU A 89 20.61 -16.17 13.69
C LEU A 89 21.79 -16.49 12.76
N SER A 90 23.04 -16.30 13.19
CA SER A 90 24.22 -16.68 12.39
C SER A 90 24.31 -18.19 12.18
N ARG A 91 24.08 -18.99 13.24
CA ARG A 91 24.00 -20.47 13.13
C ARG A 91 22.90 -20.92 12.16
N ARG A 92 21.73 -20.29 12.24
CA ARG A 92 20.57 -20.58 11.37
C ARG A 92 20.83 -20.18 9.92
N LEU A 93 21.35 -18.97 9.67
CA LEU A 93 21.71 -18.49 8.34
C LEU A 93 22.74 -19.38 7.67
N ARG A 94 23.83 -19.75 8.34
CA ARG A 94 24.84 -20.65 7.74
C ARG A 94 24.21 -22.00 7.35
N ARG A 95 23.42 -22.62 8.24
CA ARG A 95 22.69 -23.87 7.95
C ARG A 95 21.79 -23.76 6.71
N VAL A 96 21.01 -22.69 6.60
CA VAL A 96 20.06 -22.47 5.49
C VAL A 96 20.80 -22.19 4.17
N LEU A 97 21.82 -21.35 4.20
CA LEU A 97 22.61 -20.99 3.02
C LEU A 97 23.43 -22.18 2.49
N ASP A 98 23.81 -23.12 3.36
CA ASP A 98 24.45 -24.39 3.00
C ASP A 98 23.43 -25.51 2.67
N GLY A 99 22.19 -25.13 2.32
CA GLY A 99 21.13 -26.00 1.81
C GLY A 99 20.28 -26.71 2.87
N GLY A 100 20.71 -26.70 4.14
CA GLY A 100 20.02 -27.28 5.28
C GLY A 100 18.70 -26.58 5.62
N ASP A 101 17.92 -27.21 6.50
CA ASP A 101 16.55 -26.79 6.79
C ASP A 101 16.40 -26.05 8.13
N ASP A 102 15.34 -25.25 8.26
CA ASP A 102 15.04 -24.43 9.45
C ASP A 102 13.53 -24.23 9.61
N ALA A 103 13.02 -24.27 10.84
CA ALA A 103 11.58 -24.29 11.12
C ALA A 103 10.83 -23.00 10.72
N ASP A 104 11.52 -21.88 10.55
CA ASP A 104 10.94 -20.61 10.08
C ASP A 104 11.22 -20.35 8.57
N LEU A 105 11.73 -21.35 7.83
CA LEU A 105 12.10 -21.22 6.41
C LEU A 105 10.94 -21.57 5.47
N VAL A 106 10.64 -20.68 4.53
CA VAL A 106 9.68 -20.88 3.44
C VAL A 106 10.44 -21.01 2.12
N ARG A 107 10.25 -22.12 1.41
CA ARG A 107 10.92 -22.43 0.13
C ARG A 107 9.91 -22.44 -1.04
N PRO A 108 10.30 -22.01 -2.26
CA PRO A 108 9.44 -22.11 -3.45
C PRO A 108 9.00 -23.54 -3.77
N GLN A 109 7.85 -23.69 -4.44
CA GLN A 109 7.44 -24.99 -4.98
C GLN A 109 8.45 -25.46 -6.04
N GLY A 110 8.92 -26.71 -5.91
CA GLY A 110 9.97 -27.25 -6.78
C GLY A 110 11.41 -26.86 -6.39
N TYR A 111 11.63 -26.15 -5.28
CA TYR A 111 12.98 -25.82 -4.80
C TYR A 111 13.73 -27.08 -4.35
N SER A 112 14.52 -27.68 -5.24
CA SER A 112 15.65 -28.49 -4.82
C SER A 112 16.72 -27.56 -4.24
N ALA A 113 17.16 -27.80 -3.00
CA ALA A 113 18.48 -27.29 -2.59
C ALA A 113 19.50 -27.78 -3.62
N MET A 114 20.37 -26.88 -4.11
CA MET A 114 21.18 -27.07 -5.32
C MET A 114 21.87 -28.45 -5.30
N SER A 115 21.38 -29.36 -6.15
CA SER A 115 21.70 -30.77 -6.03
C SER A 115 23.07 -31.09 -6.64
N SER A 116 24.14 -30.88 -5.86
CA SER A 116 25.46 -31.50 -6.02
C SER A 116 25.96 -31.64 -7.47
N GLY A 117 25.89 -30.54 -8.22
CA GLY A 117 25.93 -30.55 -9.69
C GLY A 117 26.09 -29.18 -10.33
N ASP A 118 25.69 -28.11 -9.63
CA ASP A 118 26.14 -26.74 -9.89
C ASP A 118 27.19 -26.25 -8.86
N ASP A 119 27.84 -27.21 -8.18
CA ASP A 119 28.92 -26.98 -7.22
C ASP A 119 30.07 -26.16 -7.83
N THR A 120 30.24 -26.26 -9.16
CA THR A 120 31.20 -25.47 -9.94
C THR A 120 30.91 -23.97 -9.92
N LYS A 121 29.65 -23.52 -9.83
CA LYS A 121 29.32 -22.08 -9.68
C LYS A 121 29.49 -21.61 -8.24
N SER A 122 28.97 -22.34 -7.25
CA SER A 122 29.11 -21.92 -5.84
C SER A 122 30.59 -21.84 -5.45
N SER A 123 31.37 -22.87 -5.79
CA SER A 123 32.82 -22.88 -5.54
C SER A 123 33.59 -21.82 -6.34
N THR A 124 33.19 -21.48 -7.58
CA THR A 124 33.85 -20.37 -8.31
C THR A 124 33.43 -18.99 -7.80
N MET A 125 32.29 -18.81 -7.15
CA MET A 125 31.95 -17.55 -6.46
C MET A 125 32.75 -17.40 -5.15
N GLU A 126 32.80 -18.44 -4.31
CA GLU A 126 33.59 -18.44 -3.07
C GLU A 126 35.11 -18.33 -3.33
N ALA A 127 35.63 -19.04 -4.34
CA ALA A 127 37.04 -18.93 -4.77
C ALA A 127 37.38 -17.57 -5.38
N ASN A 128 36.39 -16.81 -5.85
CA ASN A 128 36.55 -15.42 -6.28
C ASN A 128 36.27 -14.39 -5.16
N GLY A 129 36.01 -14.80 -3.92
CA GLY A 129 35.72 -13.89 -2.80
C GLY A 129 34.42 -13.09 -2.96
N MET A 130 33.46 -13.61 -3.74
CA MET A 130 32.13 -13.01 -3.91
C MET A 130 31.18 -13.58 -2.83
N PRO A 131 30.66 -12.75 -1.90
CA PRO A 131 29.71 -13.21 -0.90
C PRO A 131 28.34 -13.54 -1.52
N ARG A 132 27.56 -14.38 -0.83
CA ARG A 132 26.13 -14.56 -1.12
C ARG A 132 25.38 -13.31 -0.66
N ILE A 133 24.35 -12.91 -1.42
CA ILE A 133 23.53 -11.73 -1.11
C ILE A 133 22.28 -12.18 -0.35
N VAL A 134 22.06 -11.58 0.82
CA VAL A 134 20.91 -11.86 1.69
C VAL A 134 20.05 -10.61 1.83
N GLY A 135 18.81 -10.68 1.35
CA GLY A 135 17.85 -9.59 1.47
C GLY A 135 17.35 -9.41 2.91
N VAL A 136 17.09 -8.19 3.34
CA VAL A 136 16.60 -7.86 4.68
C VAL A 136 15.32 -7.04 4.55
N TYR A 137 14.17 -7.71 4.63
CA TYR A 137 12.84 -7.12 4.47
C TYR A 137 12.16 -6.92 5.83
N MET A 138 12.44 -5.77 6.45
CA MET A 138 11.83 -5.30 7.70
C MET A 138 12.14 -3.82 7.93
N PRO A 139 11.29 -3.07 8.66
CA PRO A 139 11.61 -1.69 9.04
C PRO A 139 12.76 -1.65 10.06
N PRO A 140 13.38 -0.48 10.28
CA PRO A 140 14.27 -0.24 11.42
C PRO A 140 13.73 -0.79 12.73
N SER A 141 14.49 -1.69 13.34
CA SER A 141 14.07 -2.54 14.46
C SER A 141 15.31 -3.19 15.09
N VAL A 142 15.13 -3.91 16.21
CA VAL A 142 16.25 -4.71 16.76
C VAL A 142 16.48 -5.93 15.88
N GLU A 143 15.42 -6.49 15.31
CA GLU A 143 15.48 -7.54 14.29
C GLU A 143 16.32 -7.13 13.08
N TYR A 144 16.18 -5.89 12.59
CA TYR A 144 17.00 -5.39 11.47
C TYR A 144 18.50 -5.36 11.82
N ILE A 145 18.84 -4.84 13.01
CA ILE A 145 20.22 -4.75 13.49
C ILE A 145 20.82 -6.15 13.66
N VAL A 146 20.06 -7.09 14.26
CA VAL A 146 20.49 -8.48 14.44
C VAL A 146 20.64 -9.19 13.08
N ALA A 147 19.73 -8.98 12.13
CA ALA A 147 19.81 -9.54 10.79
C ALA A 147 21.08 -9.09 10.06
N VAL A 148 21.38 -7.78 10.04
CA VAL A 148 22.60 -7.26 9.42
C VAL A 148 23.85 -7.79 10.11
N LEU A 149 23.91 -7.76 11.45
CA LEU A 149 25.08 -8.26 12.19
C LEU A 149 25.31 -9.76 12.01
N ALA A 150 24.24 -10.57 11.88
CA ALA A 150 24.34 -12.00 11.61
C ALA A 150 24.81 -12.32 10.19
N ILE A 151 24.27 -11.63 9.17
CA ILE A 151 24.75 -11.74 7.77
C ILE A 151 26.25 -11.36 7.72
N LEU A 152 26.63 -10.27 8.40
CA LEU A 152 28.03 -9.84 8.49
C LEU A 152 28.91 -10.87 9.23
N ARG A 153 28.41 -11.53 10.29
CA ARG A 153 29.11 -12.59 11.05
C ARG A 153 29.33 -13.87 10.24
N CYS A 154 28.41 -14.20 9.33
CA CYS A 154 28.51 -15.33 8.41
C CYS A 154 29.50 -15.12 7.24
N GLY A 155 30.06 -13.92 7.07
CA GLY A 155 30.95 -13.58 5.94
C GLY A 155 30.21 -13.11 4.68
N GLU A 156 28.89 -12.96 4.74
CA GLU A 156 28.03 -12.66 3.59
C GLU A 156 27.81 -11.14 3.41
N ALA A 157 26.98 -10.76 2.43
CA ALA A 157 26.57 -9.38 2.18
C ALA A 157 25.05 -9.18 2.27
N PHE A 158 24.61 -8.08 2.88
CA PHE A 158 23.17 -7.79 3.02
C PHE A 158 22.65 -6.81 1.96
N LEU A 159 21.37 -6.95 1.60
CA LEU A 159 20.61 -6.06 0.72
C LEU A 159 19.39 -5.51 1.50
N PRO A 160 19.34 -4.22 1.87
CA PRO A 160 18.16 -3.64 2.51
C PRO A 160 16.98 -3.57 1.53
N LEU A 161 15.80 -4.01 1.99
CA LEU A 161 14.54 -3.94 1.25
C LEU A 161 13.53 -3.19 2.13
N ASP A 162 13.38 -1.87 1.95
CA ASP A 162 12.47 -1.04 2.77
C ASP A 162 11.01 -1.47 2.50
N PRO A 163 10.22 -1.89 3.51
CA PRO A 163 8.84 -2.33 3.31
C PRO A 163 7.85 -1.25 2.83
N LEU A 164 8.30 0.00 2.65
CA LEU A 164 7.52 1.06 1.98
C LEU A 164 7.83 1.20 0.48
N TRP A 165 8.72 0.39 -0.08
CA TRP A 165 8.91 0.32 -1.54
C TRP A 165 7.76 -0.50 -2.20
N PRO A 166 7.37 -0.17 -3.44
CA PRO A 166 6.43 -1.00 -4.20
C PRO A 166 6.94 -2.43 -4.37
N GLU A 167 6.04 -3.41 -4.30
CA GLU A 167 6.37 -4.85 -4.39
C GLU A 167 7.09 -5.18 -5.71
N GLU A 168 6.68 -4.60 -6.84
CA GLU A 168 7.36 -4.70 -8.15
C GLU A 168 8.83 -4.29 -8.08
N ARG A 169 9.15 -3.21 -7.34
CA ARG A 169 10.55 -2.76 -7.15
C ARG A 169 11.33 -3.77 -6.30
N ILE A 170 10.72 -4.32 -5.24
CA ILE A 170 11.36 -5.33 -4.38
C ILE A 170 11.65 -6.62 -5.17
N LEU A 171 10.70 -7.12 -5.94
CA LEU A 171 10.88 -8.30 -6.81
C LEU A 171 12.00 -8.07 -7.84
N SER A 172 12.02 -6.89 -8.47
CA SER A 172 13.06 -6.48 -9.42
C SER A 172 14.45 -6.45 -8.79
N LEU A 173 14.58 -5.96 -7.54
CA LEU A 173 15.86 -5.94 -6.81
C LEU A 173 16.31 -7.34 -6.35
N ILE A 174 15.39 -8.20 -5.89
CA ILE A 174 15.68 -9.59 -5.51
C ILE A 174 16.21 -10.39 -6.72
N SER A 175 15.54 -10.23 -7.87
CA SER A 175 15.92 -10.86 -9.13
C SER A 175 17.26 -10.35 -9.67
N SER A 176 17.42 -9.03 -9.82
CA SER A 176 18.63 -8.42 -10.41
C SER A 176 19.90 -8.55 -9.54
N SER A 177 19.76 -8.76 -8.23
CA SER A 177 20.88 -9.04 -7.33
C SER A 177 21.25 -10.53 -7.21
N ASN A 178 20.45 -11.45 -7.78
CA ASN A 178 20.54 -12.89 -7.50
C ASN A 178 20.58 -13.18 -5.98
N THR A 179 19.60 -12.63 -5.24
CA THR A 179 19.49 -12.83 -3.78
C THR A 179 19.31 -14.32 -3.45
N ALA A 180 20.13 -14.84 -2.53
CA ALA A 180 20.14 -16.25 -2.14
C ALA A 180 19.11 -16.58 -1.04
N LEU A 181 18.73 -15.59 -0.22
CA LEU A 181 17.78 -15.72 0.88
C LEU A 181 17.24 -14.33 1.26
N VAL A 182 15.97 -14.21 1.64
CA VAL A 182 15.42 -12.99 2.26
C VAL A 182 15.06 -13.25 3.72
N ILE A 183 15.56 -12.43 4.65
CA ILE A 183 15.16 -12.44 6.06
C ILE A 183 13.96 -11.49 6.26
N LYS A 184 12.88 -11.97 6.90
CA LYS A 184 11.61 -11.25 7.03
C LYS A 184 11.05 -11.28 8.46
N SER A 185 10.69 -10.11 9.01
CA SER A 185 10.14 -10.01 10.37
C SER A 185 8.65 -10.41 10.44
N VAL A 186 8.22 -10.99 11.57
CA VAL A 186 6.87 -11.57 11.73
C VAL A 186 6.00 -10.82 12.76
N PRO A 187 4.82 -10.28 12.35
CA PRO A 187 3.84 -9.67 13.26
C PRO A 187 3.40 -10.57 14.42
N PHE A 188 2.99 -9.97 15.54
CA PHE A 188 2.68 -10.69 16.78
C PHE A 188 1.53 -11.71 16.66
N SER A 189 0.57 -11.49 15.76
CA SER A 189 -0.67 -12.27 15.66
C SER A 189 -0.53 -13.69 15.08
N ARG A 190 0.62 -14.09 14.53
CA ARG A 190 0.78 -15.40 13.83
C ARG A 190 1.43 -16.53 14.63
N LEU A 191 1.95 -16.30 15.84
CA LEU A 191 2.61 -17.35 16.66
C LEU A 191 1.73 -17.82 17.85
N GLY A 192 0.41 -17.81 17.67
CA GLY A 192 -0.59 -18.03 18.72
C GLY A 192 -1.25 -19.41 18.76
N GLY A 193 -0.73 -20.43 18.08
CA GLY A 193 -1.30 -21.77 18.10
C GLY A 193 -0.56 -22.79 17.24
N ASN A 194 -0.73 -24.09 17.53
CA ASN A 194 -0.15 -25.17 16.73
C ASN A 194 -0.91 -25.36 15.41
N ARG A 195 -0.49 -24.65 14.34
CA ARG A 195 -0.52 -25.13 12.95
C ARG A 195 0.16 -24.15 11.97
N GLN A 196 1.14 -24.69 11.24
CA GLN A 196 1.41 -24.53 9.82
C GLN A 196 1.53 -23.13 9.17
N LEU A 197 2.56 -22.97 8.34
CA LEU A 197 2.84 -21.81 7.48
C LEU A 197 1.94 -21.80 6.23
N ASP A 198 0.62 -21.92 6.40
CA ASP A 198 -0.35 -22.10 5.30
C ASP A 198 -0.68 -20.81 4.51
N ALA A 199 0.02 -19.71 4.79
CA ALA A 199 0.02 -18.51 3.95
C ALA A 199 1.36 -18.40 3.24
N VAL A 200 1.38 -18.76 1.95
CA VAL A 200 2.57 -18.59 1.08
C VAL A 200 3.04 -17.14 1.16
N ASP A 201 4.34 -16.93 1.35
CA ASP A 201 4.91 -15.59 1.35
C ASP A 201 4.97 -15.09 -0.10
N TRP A 202 4.45 -13.89 -0.38
CA TRP A 202 4.41 -13.35 -1.75
C TRP A 202 5.79 -13.25 -2.41
N ILE A 203 6.87 -13.10 -1.64
CA ILE A 203 8.24 -13.12 -2.18
C ILE A 203 8.59 -14.51 -2.74
N VAL A 204 8.07 -15.58 -2.13
CA VAL A 204 8.25 -16.98 -2.53
C VAL A 204 7.27 -17.39 -3.64
N GLU A 205 6.13 -16.70 -3.76
CA GLU A 205 5.17 -16.89 -4.86
C GLU A 205 5.68 -16.27 -6.17
N TYR A 206 6.24 -15.06 -6.11
CA TYR A 206 6.71 -14.32 -7.29
C TYR A 206 8.22 -14.43 -7.57
N THR A 207 9.01 -15.12 -6.73
CA THR A 207 10.44 -15.35 -6.97
C THR A 207 10.89 -16.76 -6.56
N SER A 208 12.00 -17.22 -7.12
CA SER A 208 12.69 -18.46 -6.69
C SER A 208 13.54 -18.29 -5.41
N CYS A 209 13.46 -17.14 -4.72
CA CYS A 209 14.22 -16.89 -3.50
C CYS A 209 13.48 -17.45 -2.27
N PRO A 210 14.14 -18.25 -1.42
CA PRO A 210 13.57 -18.64 -0.12
C PRO A 210 13.47 -17.44 0.83
N VAL A 211 12.56 -17.54 1.81
CA VAL A 211 12.35 -16.54 2.87
C VAL A 211 12.57 -17.20 4.24
N LEU A 212 13.49 -16.67 5.04
CA LEU A 212 13.66 -17.04 6.44
C LEU A 212 12.93 -16.03 7.34
N HIS A 213 11.94 -16.49 8.09
CA HIS A 213 11.29 -15.65 9.08
C HIS A 213 12.15 -15.50 10.34
N PHE A 214 12.25 -14.28 10.88
CA PHE A 214 13.04 -14.00 12.08
C PHE A 214 12.29 -13.10 13.07
N LYS A 215 12.57 -13.29 14.37
CA LYS A 215 12.00 -12.50 15.46
C LYS A 215 12.87 -12.56 16.72
N MET A 216 13.18 -11.42 17.33
CA MET A 216 14.09 -11.32 18.46
C MET A 216 13.69 -12.23 19.63
N LYS A 217 12.40 -12.23 19.99
CA LYS A 217 11.85 -13.00 21.11
C LYS A 217 11.82 -14.53 20.93
N VAL A 218 12.13 -15.04 19.73
CA VAL A 218 12.23 -16.49 19.48
C VAL A 218 13.65 -17.00 19.75
N ALA A 219 14.68 -16.19 19.48
CA ALA A 219 16.09 -16.57 19.63
C ALA A 219 16.46 -17.03 21.05
N PHE A 220 15.84 -16.45 22.08
CA PHE A 220 16.05 -16.82 23.50
C PHE A 220 15.65 -18.27 23.86
N ARG A 221 15.01 -19.03 22.95
CA ARG A 221 14.63 -20.44 23.19
C ARG A 221 15.69 -21.44 22.76
N GLU A 222 16.64 -21.06 21.91
CA GLU A 222 17.85 -21.86 21.67
C GLU A 222 18.88 -21.56 22.76
N GLN A 223 19.31 -22.56 23.53
CA GLN A 223 20.37 -22.36 24.51
C GLN A 223 21.72 -22.05 23.82
N ALA A 224 22.52 -21.19 24.45
CA ALA A 224 23.78 -20.70 23.90
C ALA A 224 24.87 -21.78 23.91
N GLY A 225 25.06 -22.45 22.77
CA GLY A 225 26.35 -23.01 22.37
C GLY A 225 27.15 -21.96 21.58
N HIS A 226 28.48 -21.95 21.76
CA HIS A 226 29.37 -21.13 20.93
C HIS A 226 29.25 -21.53 19.45
N SER A 227 29.46 -20.57 18.55
CA SER A 227 29.42 -20.79 17.12
C SER A 227 30.82 -21.14 16.59
N ASP A 228 31.01 -22.37 16.10
CA ASP A 228 32.23 -22.83 15.41
C ASP A 228 32.39 -22.21 14.00
N LEU A 229 31.93 -20.97 13.83
CA LEU A 229 32.06 -20.19 12.60
C LEU A 229 33.41 -19.45 12.63
N GLU A 230 34.30 -19.73 11.68
CA GLU A 230 35.49 -18.89 11.44
C GLU A 230 35.10 -17.40 11.35
N TRP A 231 35.97 -16.50 11.79
CA TRP A 231 35.67 -15.07 11.69
C TRP A 231 35.83 -14.58 10.24
N PRO A 232 34.99 -13.64 9.75
CA PRO A 232 35.09 -13.13 8.38
C PRO A 232 36.45 -12.53 8.00
N CYS A 233 37.24 -12.10 8.99
CA CYS A 233 38.61 -11.58 8.84
C CYS A 233 39.71 -12.65 8.99
N GLU A 234 39.37 -13.88 9.37
CA GLU A 234 40.26 -15.04 9.47
C GLU A 234 40.09 -15.99 8.27
N SER A 235 38.94 -15.89 7.57
CA SER A 235 38.68 -16.59 6.30
C SER A 235 39.83 -16.43 5.31
N ARG A 236 40.24 -17.56 4.71
CA ARG A 236 41.26 -17.61 3.65
C ARG A 236 40.82 -16.94 2.34
N SER A 237 39.52 -16.69 2.18
CA SER A 237 38.93 -15.92 1.08
C SER A 237 38.16 -14.73 1.67
N PRO A 238 38.76 -13.52 1.74
CA PRO A 238 38.08 -12.35 2.30
C PRO A 238 37.01 -11.84 1.33
N ARG A 239 35.81 -11.56 1.85
CA ARG A 239 34.69 -11.01 1.06
C ARG A 239 35.07 -9.68 0.40
N LYS A 240 34.75 -9.54 -0.89
CA LYS A 240 34.99 -8.29 -1.64
C LYS A 240 34.13 -7.12 -1.15
N PHE A 241 32.85 -7.37 -0.85
CA PHE A 241 31.90 -6.39 -0.33
C PHE A 241 31.11 -6.99 0.84
N CYS A 242 30.37 -6.18 1.59
CA CYS A 242 29.56 -6.63 2.73
C CYS A 242 28.13 -6.04 2.76
N TYR A 243 27.82 -5.13 1.84
CA TYR A 243 26.46 -4.67 1.58
C TYR A 243 26.26 -4.36 0.10
N LEU A 244 25.01 -4.49 -0.35
CA LEU A 244 24.55 -4.09 -1.67
C LEU A 244 23.45 -3.03 -1.51
N MET A 245 23.74 -1.77 -1.84
CA MET A 245 22.77 -0.66 -1.73
C MET A 245 22.44 -0.07 -3.08
N TYR A 246 21.16 -0.09 -3.47
CA TYR A 246 20.71 0.42 -4.76
C TYR A 246 20.50 1.93 -4.74
N THR A 247 21.25 2.65 -5.58
CA THR A 247 20.95 4.04 -5.95
C THR A 247 20.11 4.08 -7.21
N SER A 248 19.54 5.23 -7.54
CA SER A 248 19.14 5.48 -8.93
C SER A 248 20.37 5.43 -9.86
N GLY A 249 20.16 5.03 -11.11
CA GLY A 249 21.22 4.93 -12.11
C GLY A 249 21.10 5.99 -13.20
N SER A 250 22.22 6.48 -13.72
CA SER A 250 22.26 7.40 -14.86
C SER A 250 21.54 6.86 -16.11
N THR A 251 21.52 5.54 -16.29
CA THR A 251 20.80 4.83 -17.36
C THR A 251 19.30 4.60 -17.06
N GLY A 252 18.78 5.22 -16.01
CA GLY A 252 17.40 5.08 -15.54
C GLY A 252 17.01 3.68 -15.07
N LYS A 253 17.99 2.84 -14.69
CA LYS A 253 17.79 1.59 -13.94
C LYS A 253 18.53 1.67 -12.61
N PRO A 254 17.96 1.18 -11.48
CA PRO A 254 18.67 1.18 -10.20
C PRO A 254 20.01 0.44 -10.26
N LYS A 255 21.07 1.02 -9.69
CA LYS A 255 22.41 0.42 -9.64
C LYS A 255 22.78 0.02 -8.22
N GLY A 256 23.04 -1.26 -7.99
CA GLY A 256 23.45 -1.78 -6.69
C GLY A 256 24.92 -1.53 -6.42
N VAL A 257 25.27 -0.75 -5.40
CA VAL A 257 26.65 -0.45 -4.99
C VAL A 257 27.20 -1.55 -4.08
N CYS A 258 28.30 -2.18 -4.49
CA CYS A 258 29.02 -3.22 -3.74
C CYS A 258 29.97 -2.59 -2.72
N GLY A 259 29.46 -2.25 -1.54
CA GLY A 259 30.19 -1.47 -0.52
C GLY A 259 31.03 -2.29 0.46
N THR A 260 32.12 -1.69 0.96
CA THR A 260 33.15 -2.41 1.72
C THR A 260 33.05 -2.20 3.23
N GLU A 261 33.37 -3.25 4.00
CA GLU A 261 33.45 -3.18 5.46
C GLU A 261 34.56 -2.21 5.92
N LYS A 262 35.64 -2.14 5.14
CA LYS A 262 36.74 -1.18 5.30
C LYS A 262 36.24 0.27 5.25
N GLY A 263 35.36 0.61 4.31
CA GLY A 263 34.80 1.95 4.19
C GLY A 263 33.93 2.33 5.39
N LEU A 264 33.06 1.42 5.84
CA LEU A 264 32.24 1.61 7.04
C LEU A 264 33.10 1.79 8.30
N LEU A 265 34.07 0.91 8.53
CA LEU A 265 34.96 0.99 9.69
C LEU A 265 35.87 2.22 9.65
N ASN A 266 36.23 2.70 8.45
CA ASN A 266 36.97 3.95 8.29
C ASN A 266 36.13 5.19 8.66
N ARG A 267 34.90 5.28 8.15
CA ARG A 267 33.94 6.36 8.48
C ARG A 267 33.60 6.37 9.96
N PHE A 268 33.31 5.20 10.54
CA PHE A 268 33.11 5.04 11.99
C PHE A 268 34.36 5.46 12.78
N GLY A 269 35.53 4.92 12.43
CA GLY A 269 36.79 5.17 13.14
C GLY A 269 37.18 6.65 13.13
N TRP A 270 37.11 7.33 11.99
CA TRP A 270 37.34 8.77 11.89
C TRP A 270 36.36 9.58 12.76
N MET A 271 35.07 9.22 12.78
CA MET A 271 34.08 9.93 13.60
C MET A 271 34.32 9.73 15.10
N GLN A 272 34.86 8.57 15.52
CA GLN A 272 35.33 8.38 16.90
C GLN A 272 36.62 9.14 17.19
N ASP A 273 37.57 9.18 16.26
CA ASP A 273 38.82 9.96 16.42
C ASP A 273 38.53 11.47 16.54
N LEU A 274 37.53 11.99 15.83
CA LEU A 274 37.13 13.40 15.85
C LEU A 274 36.22 13.77 17.03
N ILE A 275 35.16 13.00 17.28
CA ILE A 275 34.24 13.23 18.42
C ILE A 275 33.89 11.88 19.07
N PRO A 276 34.69 11.38 20.03
CA PRO A 276 34.47 10.08 20.66
C PRO A 276 33.08 9.94 21.31
N LEU A 277 32.39 8.82 21.08
CA LEU A 277 31.16 8.49 21.81
C LEU A 277 31.49 8.07 23.23
N CYS A 278 30.91 8.76 24.20
CA CYS A 278 30.94 8.33 25.60
C CYS A 278 29.71 7.44 25.85
N THR A 279 29.81 6.37 26.65
CA THR A 279 28.69 5.43 26.80
C THR A 279 27.37 6.04 27.30
N GLN A 280 27.43 7.20 27.95
CA GLN A 280 26.31 8.02 28.40
C GLN A 280 25.57 8.76 27.26
N ASP A 281 26.14 8.78 26.04
CA ASP A 281 25.48 9.25 24.84
C ASP A 281 24.32 8.31 24.45
N ILE A 282 23.31 8.92 23.86
CA ILE A 282 22.09 8.28 23.36
C ILE A 282 21.90 8.75 21.91
N LEU A 283 21.75 7.79 21.00
CA LEU A 283 21.59 8.00 19.57
C LEU A 283 20.14 7.72 19.16
N LEU A 284 19.69 8.35 18.08
CA LEU A 284 18.42 8.03 17.41
C LEU A 284 18.73 7.25 16.12
N PHE A 285 17.98 6.19 15.84
CA PHE A 285 17.91 5.56 14.52
C PHE A 285 16.68 6.16 13.83
N ASN A 286 16.87 7.12 12.92
CA ASN A 286 15.80 7.85 12.22
C ASN A 286 15.88 7.76 10.70
N THR A 287 17.02 7.36 10.15
CA THR A 287 17.19 7.23 8.70
C THR A 287 16.57 5.93 8.17
N SER A 288 15.94 5.97 6.98
CA SER A 288 15.42 4.77 6.31
C SER A 288 16.57 3.86 5.87
N ILE A 289 16.36 2.54 5.92
CA ILE A 289 17.33 1.53 5.46
C ILE A 289 17.67 1.64 3.95
N SER A 290 16.91 2.45 3.20
CA SER A 290 17.20 2.85 1.82
C SER A 290 18.50 3.66 1.68
N PHE A 291 18.99 4.27 2.76
CA PHE A 291 20.12 5.20 2.76
C PHE A 291 21.32 4.62 3.50
N ILE A 292 22.53 4.96 3.06
CA ILE A 292 23.79 4.50 3.65
C ILE A 292 24.01 4.95 5.11
N ASP A 293 23.44 6.08 5.51
CA ASP A 293 23.68 6.70 6.82
C ASP A 293 23.01 5.98 7.99
N HIS A 294 22.00 5.15 7.72
CA HIS A 294 21.39 4.30 8.74
C HIS A 294 22.40 3.31 9.36
N LEU A 295 23.41 2.88 8.58
CA LEU A 295 24.51 2.05 9.08
C LEU A 295 25.35 2.84 10.08
N GLN A 296 25.67 4.10 9.78
CA GLN A 296 26.42 4.95 10.68
C GLN A 296 25.66 5.19 11.99
N GLU A 297 24.33 5.35 11.96
CA GLU A 297 23.48 5.48 13.16
C GLU A 297 23.61 4.27 14.09
N PHE A 298 23.27 3.06 13.63
CA PHE A 298 23.26 1.89 14.53
C PHE A 298 24.66 1.32 14.80
N LEU A 299 25.57 1.29 13.82
CA LEU A 299 26.94 0.80 14.05
C LEU A 299 27.67 1.70 15.04
N SER A 300 27.48 3.02 14.98
CA SER A 300 28.05 3.92 16.00
C SER A 300 27.63 3.52 17.41
N SER A 301 26.37 3.12 17.61
CA SER A 301 25.89 2.76 18.94
C SER A 301 26.33 1.36 19.39
N ILE A 302 26.26 0.40 18.49
CA ILE A 302 26.58 -1.01 18.76
C ILE A 302 28.09 -1.20 18.97
N LEU A 303 28.94 -0.43 18.28
CA LEU A 303 30.40 -0.51 18.40
C LEU A 303 30.99 0.32 19.56
N THR A 304 30.20 1.09 20.31
CA THR A 304 30.68 1.98 21.40
C THR A 304 29.96 1.80 22.74
N CYS A 305 29.08 0.79 22.86
CA CYS A 305 28.25 0.55 24.05
C CYS A 305 27.32 1.72 24.43
N THR A 306 26.84 2.53 23.50
CA THR A 306 25.79 3.54 23.76
C THR A 306 24.39 2.95 23.54
N THR A 307 23.36 3.63 24.02
CA THR A 307 21.96 3.23 23.77
C THR A 307 21.44 3.85 22.47
N LEU A 308 20.86 3.02 21.61
CA LEU A 308 20.15 3.42 20.40
C LEU A 308 18.64 3.45 20.66
N ILE A 309 17.99 4.54 20.30
CA ILE A 309 16.54 4.72 20.37
C ILE A 309 15.97 4.53 18.96
N ILE A 310 15.03 3.60 18.80
CA ILE A 310 14.30 3.36 17.56
C ILE A 310 12.86 3.88 17.76
N PRO A 311 12.47 4.97 17.07
CA PRO A 311 11.11 5.50 17.10
C PRO A 311 10.15 4.58 16.33
N PRO A 312 8.83 4.63 16.58
CA PRO A 312 7.84 4.00 15.70
C PRO A 312 7.91 4.66 14.32
N PHE A 313 8.48 3.95 13.35
CA PHE A 313 8.89 4.57 12.08
C PHE A 313 7.74 5.09 11.24
N ASP A 314 6.57 4.47 11.30
CA ASP A 314 5.37 4.94 10.57
C ASP A 314 4.82 6.23 11.18
N GLU A 315 4.94 6.39 12.51
CA GLU A 315 4.54 7.61 13.22
C GLU A 315 5.54 8.76 12.95
N LEU A 316 6.85 8.46 12.89
CA LEU A 316 7.87 9.45 12.54
C LEU A 316 7.85 9.83 11.04
N LYS A 317 7.58 8.88 10.14
CA LYS A 317 7.43 9.13 8.70
C LYS A 317 6.16 9.94 8.40
N SER A 318 5.07 9.75 9.16
CA SER A 318 3.85 10.57 9.00
C SER A 318 3.99 11.95 9.63
N ASN A 319 4.58 12.09 10.83
CA ASN A 319 4.88 13.42 11.39
C ASN A 319 6.37 13.59 11.72
N PRO A 320 7.15 14.19 10.80
CA PRO A 320 8.57 14.48 11.02
C PRO A 320 8.86 15.28 12.30
N THR A 321 7.92 16.14 12.75
CA THR A 321 8.10 16.96 13.96
C THR A 321 8.22 16.15 15.24
N TYR A 322 7.75 14.90 15.28
CA TYR A 322 7.93 14.02 16.44
C TYR A 322 9.40 13.74 16.76
N ILE A 323 10.33 13.95 15.82
CA ILE A 323 11.77 13.85 16.08
C ILE A 323 12.19 14.73 17.27
N LEU A 324 11.51 15.87 17.48
CA LEU A 324 11.74 16.79 18.59
C LEU A 324 11.28 16.22 19.94
N ASP A 325 10.12 15.58 19.96
CA ASP A 325 9.60 14.91 21.15
C ASP A 325 10.52 13.75 21.53
N PHE A 326 11.04 12.99 20.55
CA PHE A 326 12.06 11.95 20.78
C PHE A 326 13.36 12.52 21.36
N ILE A 327 13.90 13.61 20.78
CA ILE A 327 15.10 14.30 21.29
C ILE A 327 14.92 14.69 22.76
N LYS A 328 13.78 15.31 23.10
CA LYS A 328 13.48 15.79 24.45
C LYS A 328 13.20 14.66 25.45
N ALA A 329 12.45 13.64 25.05
CA ALA A 329 12.04 12.53 25.91
C ALA A 329 13.25 11.70 26.37
N TYR A 330 13.90 11.06 25.39
CA TYR A 330 15.00 10.13 25.60
C TYR A 330 16.35 10.81 25.79
N ARG A 331 16.40 12.15 25.69
CA ARG A 331 17.62 12.97 25.79
C ARG A 331 18.66 12.56 24.74
N ILE A 332 18.22 12.46 23.49
CA ILE A 332 19.10 12.19 22.35
C ILE A 332 20.24 13.21 22.35
N SER A 333 21.45 12.70 22.21
CA SER A 333 22.71 13.45 22.31
C SER A 333 23.44 13.56 20.99
N ARG A 334 23.19 12.66 20.04
CA ARG A 334 23.60 12.78 18.64
C ARG A 334 22.45 12.46 17.70
N LEU A 335 22.32 13.26 16.66
CA LEU A 335 21.35 13.09 15.59
C LEU A 335 22.04 13.20 14.23
N THR A 336 21.69 12.31 13.31
CA THR A 336 21.96 12.47 11.87
C THR A 336 20.67 12.92 11.18
N SER A 337 20.78 13.89 10.26
CA SER A 337 19.64 14.45 9.55
C SER A 337 20.05 15.03 8.20
N VAL A 338 19.08 15.33 7.35
CA VAL A 338 19.27 16.11 6.11
C VAL A 338 18.84 17.57 6.33
N PRO A 339 19.51 18.56 5.70
CA PRO A 339 19.13 19.98 5.79
C PRO A 339 17.64 20.27 5.53
N SER A 340 16.98 19.60 4.59
CA SER A 340 15.55 19.70 4.29
C SER A 340 14.67 19.28 5.47
N LEU A 341 14.96 18.12 6.08
CA LEU A 341 14.28 17.63 7.28
C LEU A 341 14.48 18.60 8.45
N MET A 342 15.70 19.09 8.67
CA MET A 342 15.93 20.11 9.71
C MET A 342 15.12 21.38 9.44
N ARG A 343 15.05 21.87 8.20
CA ARG A 343 14.25 23.05 7.85
C ARG A 343 12.77 22.85 8.19
N ALA A 344 12.22 21.66 7.93
CA ALA A 344 10.81 21.34 8.19
C ALA A 344 10.46 21.15 9.68
N VAL A 345 11.42 20.68 10.52
CA VAL A 345 11.17 20.47 11.96
C VAL A 345 11.66 21.61 12.86
N LEU A 346 12.43 22.57 12.35
CA LEU A 346 12.83 23.72 13.15
C LEU A 346 11.63 24.68 13.36
N PRO A 347 11.33 25.05 14.61
CA PRO A 347 10.19 25.91 14.92
C PRO A 347 10.33 27.32 14.36
N SER A 348 9.19 28.00 14.21
CA SER A 348 9.15 29.44 13.97
C SER A 348 9.92 30.20 15.08
N PRO A 349 10.46 31.41 14.80
CA PRO A 349 11.22 32.18 15.79
C PRO A 349 10.49 32.40 17.13
N GLU A 350 9.16 32.46 17.07
CA GLU A 350 8.25 32.71 18.19
C GLU A 350 8.12 31.52 19.14
N SER A 351 8.29 30.29 18.66
CA SER A 351 8.24 29.06 19.47
C SER A 351 9.62 28.60 19.98
N SER A 352 10.66 29.43 19.80
CA SER A 352 12.06 29.16 20.16
C SER A 352 12.31 28.81 21.64
N HIS A 353 11.45 29.24 22.57
CA HIS A 353 11.55 28.87 23.99
C HIS A 353 11.42 27.35 24.26
N PHE A 354 10.82 26.57 23.35
CA PHE A 354 10.75 25.11 23.49
C PHE A 354 12.14 24.45 23.35
N PHE A 355 12.95 24.93 22.40
CA PHE A 355 14.27 24.38 22.09
C PHE A 355 15.37 24.83 23.05
N GLN A 356 15.32 26.07 23.55
CA GLN A 356 16.33 26.63 24.46
C GLN A 356 16.51 25.82 25.76
N ARG A 357 15.58 24.92 26.09
CA ARG A 357 15.67 23.99 27.22
C ARG A 357 16.26 22.62 26.86
N CYS A 358 16.32 22.24 25.59
CA CYS A 358 16.76 20.92 25.10
C CYS A 358 18.30 20.77 25.09
N ASN A 359 18.94 20.92 26.24
CA ASN A 359 20.40 20.83 26.43
C ASN A 359 21.00 19.40 26.22
N SER A 360 20.27 18.44 25.65
CA SER A 360 20.78 17.07 25.45
C SER A 360 21.61 16.90 24.17
N LEU A 361 21.23 17.56 23.09
CA LEU A 361 21.81 17.36 21.76
C LEU A 361 23.20 17.99 21.65
N LYS A 362 24.25 17.16 21.73
CA LYS A 362 25.66 17.58 21.68
C LYS A 362 26.17 17.71 20.26
N VAL A 363 25.76 16.81 19.37
CA VAL A 363 26.20 16.76 17.97
C VAL A 363 24.99 16.65 17.04
N LEU A 364 24.94 17.51 16.03
CA LEU A 364 24.03 17.41 14.89
C LEU A 364 24.87 17.19 13.63
N VAL A 365 24.71 16.03 13.01
CA VAL A 365 25.30 15.69 11.72
C VAL A 365 24.30 16.01 10.63
N LEU A 366 24.71 16.84 9.67
CA LEU A 366 23.97 17.15 8.46
C LEU A 366 24.72 16.59 7.27
N SER A 367 24.10 15.69 6.51
CA SER A 367 24.67 15.10 5.28
C SER A 367 23.61 15.03 4.17
N GLY A 368 23.97 14.45 3.03
CA GLY A 368 23.06 14.16 1.91
C GLY A 368 22.66 15.35 1.04
N GLU A 369 22.77 16.60 1.49
CA GLU A 369 22.35 17.79 0.74
C GLU A 369 23.27 19.00 0.94
N VAL A 370 23.08 20.04 0.14
CA VAL A 370 23.71 21.35 0.36
C VAL A 370 23.09 22.02 1.58
N LEU A 371 23.90 22.33 2.60
CA LEU A 371 23.48 23.10 3.77
C LEU A 371 23.52 24.61 3.47
N PRO A 372 22.38 25.33 3.48
CA PRO A 372 22.37 26.79 3.31
C PRO A 372 22.88 27.51 4.55
N ILE A 373 23.65 28.59 4.35
CA ILE A 373 24.18 29.43 5.44
C ILE A 373 23.04 30.05 6.27
N SER A 374 21.90 30.37 5.65
CA SER A 374 20.69 30.83 6.33
C SER A 374 20.12 29.77 7.30
N LEU A 375 20.03 28.52 6.87
CA LEU A 375 19.57 27.41 7.72
C LEU A 375 20.56 27.16 8.87
N TRP A 376 21.87 27.15 8.60
CA TRP A 376 22.88 27.02 9.65
C TRP A 376 22.78 28.14 10.70
N ARG A 377 22.58 29.40 10.29
CA ARG A 377 22.34 30.53 11.23
C ARG A 377 21.12 30.27 12.13
N SER A 378 20.01 29.77 11.56
CA SER A 378 18.81 29.40 12.33
C SER A 378 19.09 28.25 13.31
N VAL A 379 19.74 27.17 12.87
CA VAL A 379 20.15 26.05 13.72
C VAL A 379 21.04 26.54 14.86
N GLN A 380 22.10 27.31 14.56
CA GLN A 380 23.05 27.81 15.56
C GLN A 380 22.38 28.75 16.58
N LYS A 381 21.43 29.60 16.17
CA LYS A 381 20.65 30.46 17.06
C LYS A 381 19.76 29.66 18.02
N ILE A 382 19.22 28.54 17.57
CA ILE A 382 18.30 27.68 18.33
C ILE A 382 19.06 26.66 19.21
N LEU A 383 20.22 26.18 18.73
CA LEU A 383 21.08 25.17 19.35
C LEU A 383 22.54 25.67 19.56
N PRO A 384 22.78 26.77 20.29
CA PRO A 384 24.10 27.43 20.37
C PRO A 384 25.19 26.64 21.11
N LYS A 385 24.88 25.46 21.66
CA LYS A 385 25.83 24.55 22.34
C LYS A 385 26.04 23.24 21.58
N THR A 386 25.36 23.04 20.45
CA THR A 386 25.44 21.81 19.66
C THR A 386 26.55 21.96 18.61
N THR A 387 27.45 20.98 18.53
CA THR A 387 28.42 20.90 17.44
C THR A 387 27.68 20.51 16.17
N ILE A 388 27.75 21.34 15.13
CA ILE A 388 27.12 21.08 13.84
C ILE A 388 28.22 20.66 12.87
N LEU A 389 28.12 19.45 12.30
CA LEU A 389 28.99 18.99 11.22
C LEU A 389 28.21 18.97 9.90
N ASN A 390 28.81 19.46 8.83
CA ASN A 390 28.32 19.31 7.46
C ASN A 390 29.18 18.25 6.77
N LEU A 391 28.61 17.11 6.40
CA LEU A 391 29.32 15.97 5.83
C LEU A 391 28.96 15.80 4.35
N TYR A 392 29.87 15.20 3.58
CA TYR A 392 29.69 15.00 2.15
C TYR A 392 30.22 13.65 1.67
N GLY A 393 29.46 13.03 0.76
CA GLY A 393 29.87 11.92 -0.09
C GLY A 393 28.66 11.30 -0.82
N SER A 394 28.71 9.99 -1.05
CA SER A 394 27.68 9.17 -1.69
C SER A 394 27.81 7.69 -1.27
N THR A 395 26.84 6.85 -1.68
CA THR A 395 26.83 5.41 -1.40
C THR A 395 28.10 4.70 -1.89
N GLU A 396 28.64 5.12 -3.03
CA GLU A 396 29.88 4.62 -3.65
C GLU A 396 31.16 4.92 -2.83
N VAL A 397 31.07 5.84 -1.87
CA VAL A 397 32.15 6.19 -0.94
C VAL A 397 31.74 5.94 0.52
N SER A 398 30.91 4.93 0.76
CA SER A 398 30.43 4.50 2.10
C SER A 398 29.68 5.58 2.91
N GLY A 399 29.08 6.55 2.22
CA GLY A 399 28.31 7.65 2.80
C GLY A 399 29.12 8.94 2.82
N ASP A 400 29.81 9.23 3.93
CA ASP A 400 30.66 10.42 4.02
C ASP A 400 32.12 10.09 3.70
N CYS A 401 32.75 10.91 2.85
CA CYS A 401 34.18 10.90 2.55
C CYS A 401 34.86 12.24 2.86
N MET A 402 34.09 13.31 3.11
CA MET A 402 34.55 14.63 3.53
C MET A 402 33.69 15.20 4.66
N TYR A 403 34.24 16.15 5.40
CA TYR A 403 33.55 16.86 6.47
C TYR A 403 33.99 18.32 6.61
N PHE A 404 33.07 19.14 7.10
CA PHE A 404 33.32 20.47 7.62
C PHE A 404 32.75 20.61 9.04
N ASP A 405 33.54 21.21 9.93
CA ASP A 405 33.08 21.59 11.28
C ASP A 405 32.57 23.02 11.24
N CYS A 406 31.26 23.19 11.37
CA CYS A 406 30.60 24.48 11.17
C CYS A 406 30.95 25.53 12.24
N LYS A 407 31.72 25.18 13.29
CA LYS A 407 32.33 26.19 14.18
C LYS A 407 33.31 27.12 13.47
N ASN A 408 33.90 26.66 12.36
CA ASN A 408 34.87 27.42 11.56
C ASN A 408 34.21 28.43 10.60
N LEU A 409 32.90 28.29 10.34
CA LEU A 409 32.19 29.08 9.34
C LEU A 409 32.16 30.60 9.60
N PRO A 410 32.06 31.12 10.85
CA PRO A 410 32.13 32.56 11.09
C PRO A 410 33.41 33.19 10.54
N THR A 411 34.56 32.56 10.78
CA THR A 411 35.87 33.04 10.30
C THR A 411 36.00 32.98 8.79
N ILE A 412 35.41 31.98 8.13
CA ILE A 412 35.35 31.93 6.66
C ILE A 412 34.48 33.09 6.14
N LEU A 413 33.30 33.32 6.73
CA LEU A 413 32.38 34.40 6.32
C LEU A 413 32.97 35.81 6.47
N GLU A 414 33.98 36.00 7.32
CA GLU A 414 34.72 37.26 7.48
C GLU A 414 35.79 37.47 6.39
N VAL A 415 36.31 36.39 5.79
CA VAL A 415 37.39 36.42 4.78
C VAL A 415 36.84 36.32 3.36
N GLU A 416 35.99 35.35 3.08
CA GLU A 416 35.29 35.19 1.81
C GLU A 416 33.90 34.56 2.00
N PRO A 417 32.80 35.19 1.52
CA PRO A 417 31.46 34.61 1.65
C PRO A 417 31.28 33.45 0.64
N PRO A 418 31.08 32.19 1.09
CA PRO A 418 30.83 31.08 0.19
C PRO A 418 29.36 31.03 -0.23
N SER A 419 29.05 30.31 -1.31
CA SER A 419 27.67 30.11 -1.81
C SER A 419 26.80 29.26 -0.88
N SER A 420 27.43 28.37 -0.11
CA SER A 420 26.82 27.44 0.83
C SER A 420 27.79 27.14 1.98
N VAL A 421 27.36 26.38 2.99
CA VAL A 421 28.30 25.89 4.01
C VAL A 421 29.28 24.91 3.35
N PRO A 422 30.61 25.05 3.56
CA PRO A 422 31.61 24.16 2.97
C PRO A 422 31.33 22.68 3.25
N ILE A 423 31.72 21.83 2.30
CA ILE A 423 31.85 20.37 2.47
C ILE A 423 33.22 19.99 3.06
N GLY A 424 34.14 20.95 3.12
CA GLY A 424 35.33 20.92 3.97
C GLY A 424 36.48 20.08 3.42
N ILE A 425 36.98 19.14 4.23
CA ILE A 425 38.20 18.36 3.96
C ILE A 425 37.94 16.85 4.02
N PRO A 426 38.78 16.00 3.38
CA PRO A 426 38.63 14.55 3.43
C PRO A 426 38.73 13.97 4.85
N ILE A 427 37.99 12.89 5.10
CA ILE A 427 38.13 12.10 6.34
C ILE A 427 39.44 11.28 6.35
N SER A 428 39.82 10.74 7.50
CA SER A 428 41.02 9.90 7.65
C SER A 428 41.09 8.78 6.60
N ASN A 429 42.29 8.51 6.09
CA ASN A 429 42.57 7.51 5.02
C ASN A 429 41.82 7.74 3.69
N CYS A 430 41.22 8.91 3.49
CA CYS A 430 40.60 9.34 2.24
C CYS A 430 41.28 10.62 1.73
N LYS A 431 41.15 10.91 0.44
CA LYS A 431 41.55 12.19 -0.16
C LYS A 431 40.51 12.62 -1.20
N ALA A 432 40.47 13.91 -1.49
CA ALA A 432 39.70 14.50 -2.58
C ALA A 432 40.62 15.38 -3.43
N VAL A 433 40.59 15.17 -4.74
CA VAL A 433 41.32 15.94 -5.77
C VAL A 433 40.28 16.71 -6.59
N LEU A 434 40.59 17.96 -6.96
CA LEU A 434 39.81 18.70 -7.94
C LEU A 434 40.42 18.50 -9.32
N VAL A 435 39.60 18.08 -10.28
CA VAL A 435 39.99 17.95 -11.69
C VAL A 435 39.23 19.02 -12.48
N GLY A 436 39.92 20.11 -12.80
CA GLY A 436 39.36 21.32 -13.41
C GLY A 436 40.08 21.74 -14.69
N GLU A 437 39.74 22.92 -15.20
CA GLU A 437 40.44 23.55 -16.32
C GLU A 437 41.78 24.14 -15.85
N PRO A 438 42.84 24.17 -16.69
CA PRO A 438 44.18 24.61 -16.25
C PRO A 438 44.27 26.09 -15.79
N ASP A 439 43.32 26.94 -16.19
CA ASP A 439 43.21 28.33 -15.77
C ASP A 439 42.51 28.52 -14.40
N LYS A 440 41.91 27.44 -13.87
CA LYS A 440 41.13 27.43 -12.62
C LYS A 440 41.48 26.21 -11.74
N PRO A 441 42.72 26.09 -11.24
CA PRO A 441 43.16 24.92 -10.46
C PRO A 441 42.36 24.68 -9.17
N ASP A 442 41.73 25.73 -8.63
CA ASP A 442 40.88 25.65 -7.43
C ASP A 442 39.38 25.39 -7.73
N GLU A 443 38.95 25.27 -8.98
CA GLU A 443 37.57 24.90 -9.35
C GLU A 443 37.56 23.65 -10.25
N GLY A 444 37.00 22.54 -9.76
CA GLY A 444 37.01 21.29 -10.52
C GLY A 444 35.96 20.27 -10.08
N GLU A 445 35.93 19.15 -10.79
CA GLU A 445 35.15 17.97 -10.42
C GLU A 445 35.86 17.24 -9.28
N ILE A 446 35.09 16.77 -8.29
CA ILE A 446 35.63 16.06 -7.12
C ILE A 446 35.93 14.61 -7.52
N TYR A 447 37.20 14.22 -7.45
CA TYR A 447 37.66 12.83 -7.55
C TYR A 447 38.09 12.36 -6.16
N VAL A 448 37.52 11.26 -5.68
CA VAL A 448 37.74 10.75 -4.31
C VAL A 448 38.57 9.48 -4.35
N GLU A 449 39.52 9.33 -3.44
CA GLU A 449 40.29 8.08 -3.27
C GLU A 449 40.46 7.67 -1.81
N GLY A 450 40.84 6.41 -1.60
CA GLY A 450 41.25 5.88 -0.30
C GLY A 450 40.32 4.83 0.28
N ALA A 451 40.22 4.78 1.61
CA ALA A 451 39.56 3.69 2.33
C ALA A 451 38.03 3.65 2.19
N CYS A 452 37.40 4.75 1.77
CA CYS A 452 35.93 4.85 1.63
C CYS A 452 35.36 4.13 0.40
N LEU A 453 36.17 3.80 -0.61
CA LEU A 453 35.69 3.32 -1.91
C LEU A 453 34.94 1.98 -1.82
N SER A 454 33.84 1.90 -2.57
CA SER A 454 33.17 0.66 -2.94
C SER A 454 33.98 -0.14 -3.97
N ILE A 455 33.60 -1.41 -4.19
CA ILE A 455 34.19 -2.26 -5.24
C ILE A 455 33.68 -1.87 -6.64
N GLY A 456 32.52 -1.21 -6.72
CA GLY A 456 31.83 -0.87 -7.95
C GLY A 456 30.33 -1.10 -7.86
N TYR A 457 29.69 -1.26 -9.02
CA TYR A 457 28.29 -1.66 -9.11
C TYR A 457 28.17 -3.19 -9.29
N PHE A 458 27.02 -3.77 -8.93
CA PHE A 458 26.76 -5.20 -9.09
C PHE A 458 26.41 -5.53 -10.54
N GLY A 459 26.97 -6.62 -11.08
CA GLY A 459 26.80 -7.05 -12.47
C GLY A 459 27.55 -6.21 -13.52
N GLU A 460 27.96 -4.99 -13.21
CA GLU A 460 28.77 -4.12 -14.07
C GLU A 460 30.19 -3.94 -13.52
N PRO A 461 31.27 -4.17 -14.31
CA PRO A 461 32.58 -3.61 -13.95
C PRO A 461 32.51 -2.07 -13.94
N LEU A 462 33.43 -1.41 -13.25
CA LEU A 462 33.48 0.06 -13.12
C LEU A 462 33.80 0.79 -14.44
N ILE A 463 32.82 0.84 -15.35
CA ILE A 463 32.86 1.64 -16.58
C ILE A 463 32.48 3.08 -16.21
N GLY A 464 33.48 3.79 -15.67
CA GLY A 464 33.36 5.14 -15.14
C GLY A 464 34.72 5.83 -14.93
N ASN A 465 35.68 5.53 -15.80
CA ASN A 465 37.09 5.94 -15.74
C ASN A 465 37.84 5.60 -14.44
N PRO A 466 38.37 4.36 -14.31
CA PRO A 466 39.71 4.22 -13.78
C PRO A 466 40.68 4.95 -14.72
N ILE A 467 41.14 6.16 -14.34
CA ILE A 467 42.37 6.70 -14.93
C ILE A 467 43.53 5.95 -14.28
N MET A 468 43.81 4.76 -14.82
CA MET A 468 45.01 4.00 -14.52
C MET A 468 45.81 3.80 -15.81
N ASP A 469 46.77 4.68 -16.00
CA ASP A 469 47.99 4.36 -16.74
C ASP A 469 49.18 4.65 -15.80
N ASN A 470 50.21 3.82 -15.85
CA ASN A 470 51.46 3.98 -15.09
C ASN A 470 51.36 4.12 -13.55
N GLY A 471 50.48 3.36 -12.91
CA GLY A 471 50.56 3.08 -11.46
C GLY A 471 50.05 4.17 -10.51
N SER A 472 49.27 5.13 -11.02
CA SER A 472 48.50 6.07 -10.20
C SER A 472 47.42 5.36 -9.35
N PRO A 473 47.08 5.90 -8.17
CA PRO A 473 46.07 5.30 -7.30
C PRO A 473 44.64 5.45 -7.85
N LEU A 474 43.75 4.53 -7.46
CA LEU A 474 42.37 4.46 -7.96
C LEU A 474 41.51 5.60 -7.41
N HIS A 475 40.93 6.40 -8.32
CA HIS A 475 39.96 7.45 -7.98
C HIS A 475 38.53 7.04 -8.39
N TYR A 476 37.55 7.47 -7.59
CA TYR A 476 36.13 7.49 -7.95
C TYR A 476 35.73 8.90 -8.42
N LYS A 477 35.18 8.97 -9.65
CA LYS A 477 34.63 10.18 -10.26
C LYS A 477 33.22 10.45 -9.73
N THR A 478 33.02 11.54 -9.00
CA THR A 478 31.73 11.82 -8.35
C THR A 478 30.66 12.41 -9.28
N GLY A 479 31.05 13.21 -10.28
CA GLY A 479 30.17 14.13 -11.02
C GLY A 479 29.76 15.40 -10.26
N ASP A 480 30.23 15.56 -9.02
CA ASP A 480 30.07 16.77 -8.21
C ASP A 480 31.22 17.75 -8.48
N PHE A 481 30.93 19.05 -8.51
CA PHE A 481 31.94 20.10 -8.66
C PHE A 481 32.10 20.90 -7.35
N ALA A 482 33.31 21.38 -7.09
CA ALA A 482 33.61 22.23 -5.95
C ALA A 482 34.68 23.30 -6.25
N ARG A 483 34.67 24.36 -5.44
CA ARG A 483 35.70 25.38 -5.35
C ARG A 483 36.49 25.20 -4.05
N ARG A 484 37.82 25.30 -4.09
CA ARG A 484 38.66 25.42 -2.90
C ARG A 484 38.64 26.86 -2.35
N LEU A 485 38.50 26.99 -1.04
CA LEU A 485 38.61 28.26 -0.32
C LEU A 485 40.06 28.50 0.14
N GLN A 486 40.36 29.74 0.54
CA GLN A 486 41.66 30.11 1.14
C GLN A 486 41.99 29.33 2.42
N SER A 487 40.99 28.80 3.13
CA SER A 487 41.18 27.89 4.28
C SER A 487 41.61 26.47 3.89
N GLY A 488 41.57 26.14 2.60
CA GLY A 488 41.78 24.79 2.07
C GLY A 488 40.51 23.94 1.96
N ASP A 489 39.43 24.33 2.65
CA ASP A 489 38.10 23.71 2.60
C ASP A 489 37.51 23.75 1.18
N LEU A 490 36.71 22.75 0.82
CA LEU A 490 35.93 22.73 -0.41
C LEU A 490 34.50 23.24 -0.19
N VAL A 491 34.00 24.05 -1.12
CA VAL A 491 32.58 24.46 -1.22
C VAL A 491 31.98 23.84 -2.47
N PHE A 492 30.84 23.18 -2.31
CA PHE A 492 30.10 22.54 -3.39
C PHE A 492 29.51 23.58 -4.36
N LEU A 493 29.72 23.36 -5.66
CA LEU A 493 29.25 24.22 -6.76
C LEU A 493 28.02 23.65 -7.50
N GLY A 494 27.64 22.40 -7.25
CA GLY A 494 26.60 21.69 -8.00
C GLY A 494 27.14 20.50 -8.80
N ARG A 495 26.32 20.00 -9.72
CA ARG A 495 26.67 18.93 -10.67
C ARG A 495 26.53 19.45 -12.09
N ARG A 496 27.35 18.91 -13.01
CA ARG A 496 27.23 19.17 -14.46
C ARG A 496 26.52 18.04 -15.21
N ASP A 497 26.24 16.92 -14.55
CA ASP A 497 25.40 15.84 -15.07
C ASP A 497 23.94 15.98 -14.60
N ARG A 498 23.07 15.07 -15.07
CA ARG A 498 21.63 15.07 -14.77
C ARG A 498 21.26 14.15 -13.60
N ILE A 499 22.20 13.98 -12.68
CA ILE A 499 21.98 13.37 -11.37
C ILE A 499 21.92 14.51 -10.35
N ILE A 500 21.07 14.39 -9.34
CA ILE A 500 20.82 15.41 -8.31
C ILE A 500 20.75 14.75 -6.92
N LYS A 501 20.58 15.57 -5.87
CA LYS A 501 20.23 15.09 -4.52
C LYS A 501 18.91 15.74 -4.07
N VAL A 502 17.93 14.93 -3.66
CA VAL A 502 16.60 15.37 -3.18
C VAL A 502 16.27 14.65 -1.87
N ASN A 503 16.05 15.38 -0.77
CA ASN A 503 15.81 14.81 0.56
C ASN A 503 16.86 13.73 0.93
N GLY A 504 18.12 14.04 0.62
CA GLY A 504 19.30 13.15 0.75
C GLY A 504 19.42 12.04 -0.31
N GLN A 505 18.41 11.75 -1.13
CA GLN A 505 18.47 10.69 -2.15
C GLN A 505 19.26 11.14 -3.37
N ARG A 506 20.22 10.31 -3.82
CA ARG A 506 20.81 10.46 -5.15
C ARG A 506 19.78 10.04 -6.20
N VAL A 507 19.29 11.00 -6.98
CA VAL A 507 18.22 10.82 -7.99
C VAL A 507 18.77 11.16 -9.36
N ALA A 508 18.80 10.19 -10.28
CA ALA A 508 19.01 10.42 -11.70
C ALA A 508 17.69 10.85 -12.33
N LEU A 509 17.67 12.04 -12.95
CA LEU A 509 16.47 12.56 -13.63
C LEU A 509 16.00 11.62 -14.75
N GLU A 510 16.94 10.88 -15.36
CA GLU A 510 16.67 9.89 -16.41
C GLU A 510 15.87 8.66 -15.91
N GLU A 511 15.90 8.29 -14.62
CA GLU A 511 15.00 7.26 -14.06
C GLU A 511 13.54 7.75 -14.06
N ILE A 512 13.33 9.03 -13.77
CA ILE A 512 12.01 9.67 -13.80
C ILE A 512 11.54 9.82 -15.26
N GLU A 513 12.39 10.30 -16.17
CA GLU A 513 12.05 10.45 -17.59
C GLU A 513 11.77 9.10 -18.27
N ASN A 514 12.51 8.05 -17.92
CA ASN A 514 12.24 6.70 -18.41
C ASN A 514 10.88 6.20 -17.91
N THR A 515 10.58 6.35 -16.62
CA THR A 515 9.29 5.93 -16.04
C THR A 515 8.12 6.75 -16.58
N LEU A 516 8.33 8.03 -16.90
CA LEU A 516 7.38 8.87 -17.63
C LEU A 516 7.13 8.36 -19.04
N ARG A 517 8.18 8.05 -19.81
CA ARG A 517 8.09 7.52 -21.19
C ARG A 517 7.47 6.11 -21.27
N GLU A 518 7.46 5.35 -20.17
CA GLU A 518 6.69 4.10 -20.07
C GLU A 518 5.16 4.32 -19.98
N HIS A 519 4.69 5.53 -19.63
CA HIS A 519 3.24 5.81 -19.58
C HIS A 519 2.63 5.75 -20.99
N PRO A 520 1.46 5.08 -21.18
CA PRO A 520 0.87 4.89 -22.51
C PRO A 520 0.69 6.18 -23.31
N GLU A 521 0.36 7.29 -22.66
CA GLU A 521 0.03 8.57 -23.31
C GLU A 521 1.22 9.53 -23.45
N VAL A 522 2.40 9.24 -22.88
CA VAL A 522 3.60 10.10 -22.96
C VAL A 522 4.44 9.70 -24.19
N SER A 523 4.76 10.63 -25.08
CA SER A 523 5.65 10.36 -26.23
C SER A 523 7.12 10.59 -25.90
N ASP A 524 7.43 11.62 -25.12
CA ASP A 524 8.77 11.92 -24.60
C ASP A 524 8.64 12.72 -23.29
N ALA A 525 9.70 12.76 -22.49
CA ALA A 525 9.71 13.49 -21.22
C ALA A 525 11.10 14.06 -20.91
N ALA A 526 11.11 15.30 -20.41
CA ALA A 526 12.29 15.98 -19.88
C ALA A 526 12.01 16.45 -18.45
N VAL A 527 12.88 16.12 -17.49
CA VAL A 527 12.75 16.57 -16.08
C VAL A 527 13.86 17.55 -15.73
N ILE A 528 13.52 18.60 -14.98
CA ILE A 528 14.44 19.62 -14.47
C ILE A 528 14.33 19.67 -12.94
N PHE A 529 15.44 20.05 -12.30
CA PHE A 529 15.53 20.24 -10.87
C PHE A 529 15.82 21.71 -10.57
N HIS A 530 14.94 22.34 -9.80
CA HIS A 530 15.07 23.73 -9.39
C HIS A 530 15.57 23.78 -7.95
N ALA A 531 16.71 24.44 -7.74
CA ALA A 531 17.40 24.55 -6.45
C ALA A 531 17.80 26.00 -6.15
N THR A 532 16.87 26.93 -6.31
CA THR A 532 17.08 28.37 -6.14
C THR A 532 17.28 28.73 -4.65
N HIS A 533 18.25 29.59 -4.35
CA HIS A 533 18.50 30.05 -2.97
C HIS A 533 17.25 30.70 -2.35
N GLY A 534 16.79 30.15 -1.22
CA GLY A 534 15.62 30.63 -0.47
C GLY A 534 14.32 29.85 -0.75
N VAL A 535 14.18 29.26 -1.94
CA VAL A 535 12.99 28.48 -2.34
C VAL A 535 13.17 27.00 -1.93
N PRO A 536 12.10 26.25 -1.64
CA PRO A 536 12.16 24.78 -1.56
C PRO A 536 12.58 24.17 -2.90
N SER A 537 13.52 23.22 -2.87
CA SER A 537 14.00 22.54 -4.07
C SER A 537 12.99 21.52 -4.59
N HIS A 538 12.70 21.54 -5.89
CA HIS A 538 11.58 20.82 -6.49
C HIS A 538 11.90 20.32 -7.91
N LEU A 539 10.98 19.53 -8.47
CA LEU A 539 11.14 18.79 -9.73
C LEU A 539 10.04 19.14 -10.74
N ASP A 540 10.44 19.48 -11.96
CA ASP A 540 9.57 19.95 -13.04
C ASP A 540 9.62 18.97 -14.20
N ALA A 541 8.49 18.36 -14.56
CA ALA A 541 8.39 17.38 -15.64
C ALA A 541 7.70 17.97 -16.89
N TYR A 542 8.49 18.24 -17.92
CA TYR A 542 8.01 18.61 -19.24
C TYR A 542 7.66 17.35 -20.04
N ILE A 543 6.40 17.24 -20.43
CA ILE A 543 5.83 16.05 -21.08
C ILE A 543 5.44 16.39 -22.51
N MET A 544 5.89 15.59 -23.47
CA MET A 544 5.23 15.48 -24.77
C MET A 544 4.21 14.34 -24.71
N LEU A 545 3.04 14.56 -25.30
CA LEU A 545 1.98 13.54 -25.38
C LEU A 545 2.05 12.77 -26.70
N LYS A 546 1.57 11.53 -26.72
CA LYS A 546 1.30 10.78 -27.95
C LYS A 546 0.01 11.33 -28.56
N ILE A 547 0.13 12.25 -29.51
CA ILE A 547 -1.02 12.86 -30.20
C ILE A 547 -1.86 11.76 -30.88
N ILE A 548 -3.13 11.66 -30.48
CA ILE A 548 -4.14 10.91 -31.24
C ILE A 548 -4.44 11.73 -32.51
N GLY A 549 -4.46 11.06 -33.66
CA GLY A 549 -4.27 11.69 -34.98
C GLY A 549 -5.20 12.87 -35.30
N GLU A 550 -4.63 13.85 -36.00
CA GLU A 550 -5.24 15.10 -36.45
C GLU A 550 -6.65 14.88 -37.05
N SER A 551 -7.68 15.24 -36.29
CA SER A 551 -9.06 15.27 -36.78
C SER A 551 -9.89 16.27 -35.98
N GLN A 552 -10.42 17.26 -36.71
CA GLN A 552 -11.37 18.29 -36.24
C GLN A 552 -10.83 19.27 -35.18
N GLU A 553 -9.99 20.21 -35.65
CA GLU A 553 -10.10 21.60 -35.17
C GLU A 553 -11.48 22.14 -35.58
N GLU A 554 -12.39 22.34 -34.63
CA GLU A 554 -13.39 23.43 -34.61
C GLU A 554 -14.16 23.41 -33.27
N HIS A 555 -14.27 24.56 -32.61
CA HIS A 555 -15.11 24.83 -31.44
C HIS A 555 -15.02 23.87 -30.23
N LYS A 556 -13.92 23.94 -29.47
CA LYS A 556 -13.91 23.67 -28.01
C LYS A 556 -13.61 24.96 -27.24
N SER A 557 -14.06 25.06 -25.99
CA SER A 557 -13.72 26.20 -25.14
C SER A 557 -12.35 26.01 -24.51
N HIS A 558 -11.62 27.10 -24.23
CA HIS A 558 -10.31 27.02 -23.56
C HIS A 558 -10.39 26.36 -22.16
N THR A 559 -11.58 26.38 -21.52
CA THR A 559 -11.87 25.64 -20.29
C THR A 559 -11.88 24.12 -20.45
N ASP A 560 -12.32 23.59 -21.60
CA ASP A 560 -12.44 22.13 -21.81
C ASP A 560 -11.06 21.47 -21.95
N GLU A 561 -10.11 22.14 -22.62
CA GLU A 561 -8.76 21.61 -22.82
C GLU A 561 -7.94 21.57 -21.52
N HIS A 562 -8.10 22.56 -20.65
CA HIS A 562 -7.33 22.65 -19.41
C HIS A 562 -7.68 21.51 -18.43
N HIS A 563 -8.97 21.16 -18.30
CA HIS A 563 -9.39 20.04 -17.46
C HIS A 563 -8.87 18.68 -17.95
N LEU A 564 -8.91 18.43 -19.27
CA LEU A 564 -8.36 17.20 -19.86
C LEU A 564 -6.85 17.05 -19.61
N ILE A 565 -6.11 18.16 -19.59
CA ILE A 565 -4.68 18.17 -19.24
C ILE A 565 -4.46 17.87 -17.75
N GLU A 566 -5.28 18.41 -16.84
CA GLU A 566 -5.17 18.13 -15.41
C GLU A 566 -5.48 16.67 -15.04
N ASP A 567 -6.51 16.07 -15.64
CA ASP A 567 -6.85 14.65 -15.42
C ASP A 567 -5.73 13.73 -15.91
N LEU A 568 -5.09 14.06 -17.04
CA LEU A 568 -3.95 13.33 -17.58
C LEU A 568 -2.70 13.49 -16.69
N ILE A 569 -2.40 14.68 -16.19
CA ILE A 569 -1.34 14.90 -15.19
C ILE A 569 -1.61 14.08 -13.92
N THR A 570 -2.87 13.98 -13.49
CA THR A 570 -3.29 13.18 -12.33
C THR A 570 -3.11 11.68 -12.57
N SER A 571 -3.42 11.20 -13.78
CA SER A 571 -3.12 9.82 -14.23
C SER A 571 -1.60 9.54 -14.21
N ILE A 572 -0.80 10.47 -14.72
CA ILE A 572 0.67 10.34 -14.79
C ILE A 572 1.32 10.38 -13.40
N ARG A 573 0.92 11.27 -12.48
CA ARG A 573 1.35 11.20 -11.06
C ARG A 573 0.98 9.83 -10.46
N SER A 574 -0.24 9.34 -10.71
CA SER A 574 -0.73 8.05 -10.20
C SER A 574 0.03 6.83 -10.77
N TRP A 575 0.61 6.95 -11.97
CA TRP A 575 1.52 5.96 -12.56
C TRP A 575 2.89 5.99 -11.87
N LEU A 576 3.50 7.18 -11.72
CA LEU A 576 4.81 7.32 -11.09
C LEU A 576 4.80 6.84 -9.63
N ILE A 577 3.75 7.14 -8.85
CA ILE A 577 3.61 6.71 -7.43
C ILE A 577 3.63 5.18 -7.26
N LYS A 578 3.30 4.41 -8.30
CA LYS A 578 3.34 2.93 -8.25
C LYS A 578 4.74 2.36 -8.51
N LYS A 579 5.61 3.10 -9.21
CA LYS A 579 6.93 2.61 -9.67
C LYS A 579 8.11 3.25 -8.93
N LEU A 580 7.95 4.50 -8.49
CA LEU A 580 9.02 5.31 -7.90
C LEU A 580 8.72 5.69 -6.43
N PRO A 581 9.76 5.84 -5.59
CA PRO A 581 9.61 6.44 -4.25
C PRO A 581 9.00 7.86 -4.31
N PRO A 582 8.22 8.30 -3.29
CA PRO A 582 7.54 9.61 -3.29
C PRO A 582 8.44 10.84 -3.53
N VAL A 583 9.73 10.74 -3.20
CA VAL A 583 10.74 11.79 -3.40
C VAL A 583 11.22 11.94 -4.87
N MET A 584 10.93 10.95 -5.72
CA MET A 584 11.22 10.98 -7.16
C MET A 584 9.99 11.39 -8.00
N ILE A 585 8.87 11.75 -7.36
CA ILE A 585 7.67 12.23 -8.04
C ILE A 585 7.84 13.73 -8.29
N PRO A 586 7.70 14.22 -9.54
CA PRO A 586 7.77 15.65 -9.84
C PRO A 586 6.72 16.46 -9.08
N SER A 587 7.13 17.66 -8.66
CA SER A 587 6.24 18.68 -8.11
C SER A 587 5.33 19.22 -9.19
N HIS A 588 5.90 19.63 -10.33
CA HIS A 588 5.20 20.31 -11.42
C HIS A 588 5.22 19.49 -12.71
N PHE A 589 4.22 19.72 -13.55
CA PHE A 589 4.04 19.02 -14.81
C PHE A 589 3.61 20.01 -15.90
N PHE A 590 4.36 20.04 -17.02
CA PHE A 590 4.15 20.97 -18.13
C PHE A 590 3.97 20.20 -19.44
N CYS A 591 2.76 20.20 -19.99
CA CYS A 591 2.52 19.62 -21.31
C CYS A 591 3.08 20.55 -22.41
N THR A 592 3.96 20.02 -23.27
CA THR A 592 4.57 20.77 -24.38
C THR A 592 4.42 20.05 -25.71
N LYS A 593 4.22 20.82 -26.79
CA LYS A 593 4.18 20.33 -28.17
C LYS A 593 5.57 19.89 -28.67
N SER A 594 6.65 20.37 -28.06
CA SER A 594 8.02 20.01 -28.45
C SER A 594 9.02 20.26 -27.33
N LEU A 595 9.89 19.27 -27.03
CA LEU A 595 11.09 19.50 -26.24
C LEU A 595 12.15 20.21 -27.11
N PRO A 596 12.67 21.39 -26.71
CA PRO A 596 13.63 22.14 -27.50
C PRO A 596 14.95 21.36 -27.58
N LYS A 597 15.61 21.43 -28.74
CA LYS A 597 16.85 20.71 -29.01
C LYS A 597 18.00 21.68 -29.26
N SER A 598 19.18 21.27 -28.80
CA SER A 598 20.47 21.88 -29.09
C SER A 598 20.89 21.61 -30.54
N THR A 599 21.93 22.30 -31.02
CA THR A 599 22.55 22.04 -32.33
C THR A 599 23.09 20.61 -32.48
N SER A 600 23.29 19.88 -31.38
CA SER A 600 23.68 18.46 -31.40
C SER A 600 22.49 17.48 -31.42
N GLY A 601 21.25 17.96 -31.58
CA GLY A 601 20.03 17.16 -31.57
C GLY A 601 19.56 16.66 -30.18
N LYS A 602 20.38 16.84 -29.13
CA LYS A 602 20.03 16.52 -27.73
C LYS A 602 19.10 17.60 -27.15
N ILE A 603 18.25 17.25 -26.19
CA ILE A 603 17.36 18.19 -25.49
C ILE A 603 18.16 19.33 -24.85
N ASP A 604 17.67 20.56 -25.00
CA ASP A 604 18.26 21.77 -24.45
C ASP A 604 17.56 22.16 -23.13
N TYR A 605 18.03 21.55 -22.05
CA TYR A 605 17.52 21.79 -20.70
C TYR A 605 17.71 23.25 -20.23
N SER A 606 18.63 24.02 -20.83
CA SER A 606 18.79 25.45 -20.51
C SER A 606 17.63 26.29 -21.06
N LYS A 607 17.16 25.96 -22.28
CA LYS A 607 15.97 26.60 -22.85
C LYS A 607 14.69 26.19 -22.13
N LEU A 608 14.57 24.93 -21.72
CA LEU A 608 13.44 24.47 -20.90
C LEU A 608 13.38 25.21 -19.56
N ALA A 609 14.47 25.25 -18.79
CA ALA A 609 14.52 25.96 -17.50
C ALA A 609 14.14 27.44 -17.62
N ASN A 610 14.61 28.12 -18.68
CA ASN A 610 14.26 29.51 -18.94
C ASN A 610 12.80 29.70 -19.43
N SER A 611 12.17 28.67 -19.99
CA SER A 611 10.75 28.71 -20.40
C SER A 611 9.75 28.59 -19.24
N ALA A 612 10.20 28.20 -18.05
CA ALA A 612 9.38 28.21 -16.83
C ALA A 612 8.99 29.63 -16.37
N CYS A 613 9.74 30.65 -16.79
CA CYS A 613 9.54 32.03 -16.35
C CYS A 613 8.58 32.82 -17.25
N ILE A 614 7.30 32.42 -17.28
CA ILE A 614 6.11 33.30 -17.39
C ILE A 614 4.91 32.48 -16.91
N GLY A 615 4.27 32.96 -15.86
CA GLY A 615 3.21 32.27 -15.13
C GLY A 615 2.57 33.18 -14.09
N GLU A 616 2.40 34.47 -14.44
CA GLU A 616 1.62 35.41 -13.64
C GLU A 616 0.15 34.98 -13.70
N TRP A 617 -0.25 34.15 -12.74
CA TRP A 617 -1.66 33.78 -12.63
C TRP A 617 -2.47 34.99 -12.15
N ASP A 618 -3.38 35.43 -13.02
CA ASP A 618 -4.33 36.49 -12.73
C ASP A 618 -5.07 36.23 -11.41
N LYS A 619 -5.27 37.28 -10.62
CA LYS A 619 -6.15 37.24 -9.44
C LYS A 619 -7.61 37.27 -9.90
N SER A 620 -8.10 36.15 -10.43
CA SER A 620 -9.51 35.97 -10.72
C SER A 620 -10.31 35.83 -9.42
N GLU A 621 -10.91 36.93 -8.98
CA GLU A 621 -11.91 36.91 -7.90
C GLU A 621 -13.09 36.03 -8.33
N PHE A 622 -13.32 34.93 -7.61
CA PHE A 622 -14.46 34.04 -7.82
C PHE A 622 -15.11 33.65 -6.49
N GLU A 623 -16.44 33.51 -6.51
CA GLU A 623 -17.27 33.54 -5.30
C GLU A 623 -17.14 32.29 -4.42
N SER A 624 -16.95 32.52 -3.11
CA SER A 624 -16.83 31.47 -2.09
C SER A 624 -18.15 30.72 -1.89
N SER A 625 -18.19 29.44 -2.27
CA SER A 625 -19.38 28.58 -2.17
C SER A 625 -19.34 27.66 -0.94
N SER A 626 -19.92 28.13 0.16
CA SER A 626 -20.65 27.35 1.19
C SER A 626 -20.01 26.13 1.90
N PHE A 627 -18.70 25.86 1.78
CA PHE A 627 -17.99 24.79 2.54
C PHE A 627 -16.90 25.32 3.49
N ASP A 628 -17.23 26.41 4.18
CA ASP A 628 -16.32 27.28 4.95
C ASP A 628 -15.52 26.58 6.07
N GLY A 629 -16.02 25.47 6.63
CA GLY A 629 -15.36 24.75 7.74
C GLY A 629 -14.17 23.88 7.30
N CYS A 630 -14.45 22.80 6.57
CA CYS A 630 -13.43 21.80 6.20
C CYS A 630 -12.35 22.39 5.29
N LEU A 631 -12.71 23.32 4.40
CA LEU A 631 -11.75 23.99 3.52
C LEU A 631 -10.73 24.81 4.32
N LYS A 632 -11.15 25.51 5.38
CA LYS A 632 -10.24 26.23 6.29
C LYS A 632 -9.31 25.29 7.05
N ILE A 633 -9.75 24.09 7.42
CA ILE A 633 -8.89 23.08 8.07
C ILE A 633 -7.79 22.61 7.09
N ILE A 634 -8.15 22.32 5.84
CA ILE A 634 -7.19 21.90 4.80
C ILE A 634 -6.21 23.03 4.47
N LYS A 635 -6.70 24.24 4.22
CA LYS A 635 -5.87 25.44 3.98
C LYS A 635 -4.92 25.70 5.14
N LYS A 636 -5.40 25.60 6.39
CA LYS A 636 -4.56 25.75 7.59
C LYS A 636 -3.44 24.70 7.64
N ALA A 637 -3.75 23.41 7.44
CA ALA A 637 -2.75 22.35 7.45
C ALA A 637 -1.70 22.53 6.33
N PHE A 638 -2.11 23.09 5.18
CA PHE A 638 -1.18 23.43 4.09
C PHE A 638 -0.29 24.62 4.48
N CYS A 639 -0.86 25.71 5.01
CA CYS A 639 -0.10 26.87 5.51
C CYS A 639 0.91 26.48 6.60
N GLU A 640 0.52 25.66 7.58
CA GLU A 640 1.40 25.15 8.64
C GLU A 640 2.55 24.30 8.09
N ALA A 641 2.28 23.43 7.11
CA ALA A 641 3.28 22.56 6.51
C ALA A 641 4.24 23.26 5.52
N LEU A 642 3.76 24.32 4.85
CA LEU A 642 4.54 25.12 3.90
C LEU A 642 5.25 26.32 4.57
N MET A 643 4.88 26.66 5.80
CA MET A 643 5.31 27.87 6.54
C MET A 643 4.96 29.18 5.80
N ILE A 644 3.74 29.26 5.26
CA ILE A 644 3.18 30.44 4.57
C ILE A 644 1.94 30.98 5.30
N GLU A 645 1.63 32.25 5.12
CA GLU A 645 0.48 32.90 5.78
C GLU A 645 -0.87 32.49 5.16
N GLU A 646 -0.97 32.49 3.83
CA GLU A 646 -2.19 32.18 3.10
C GLU A 646 -1.92 31.33 1.84
N ILE A 647 -2.93 30.54 1.46
CA ILE A 647 -3.00 29.79 0.20
C ILE A 647 -4.39 29.97 -0.41
N SER A 648 -4.51 29.93 -1.74
CA SER A 648 -5.82 29.96 -2.41
C SER A 648 -6.49 28.59 -2.39
N ASP A 649 -7.82 28.56 -2.53
CA ASP A 649 -8.61 27.32 -2.46
C ASP A 649 -8.21 26.31 -3.54
N TYR A 650 -7.71 26.81 -4.69
CA TYR A 650 -7.26 26.01 -5.83
C TYR A 650 -5.72 25.92 -5.95
N GLY A 651 -4.95 26.53 -5.04
CA GLY A 651 -3.48 26.53 -5.11
C GLY A 651 -2.87 25.14 -4.89
N ASP A 652 -2.07 24.66 -5.84
CA ASP A 652 -1.34 23.37 -5.73
C ASP A 652 -0.25 23.47 -4.64
N PHE A 653 -0.31 22.56 -3.67
CA PHE A 653 0.60 22.46 -2.52
C PHE A 653 2.08 22.39 -2.93
N PHE A 654 2.41 21.72 -4.03
CA PHE A 654 3.77 21.58 -4.52
C PHE A 654 4.23 22.84 -5.28
N MET A 655 3.33 23.49 -6.03
CA MET A 655 3.59 24.82 -6.61
C MET A 655 3.87 25.89 -5.56
N MET A 656 3.25 25.78 -4.38
CA MET A 656 3.53 26.63 -3.21
C MET A 656 4.78 26.19 -2.42
N GLY A 657 5.66 25.36 -2.99
CA GLY A 657 6.93 24.93 -2.39
C GLY A 657 6.87 23.60 -1.64
N GLY A 658 5.79 22.84 -1.77
CA GLY A 658 5.61 21.52 -1.16
C GLY A 658 6.65 20.49 -1.60
N ASN A 659 7.03 19.63 -0.66
CA ASN A 659 7.94 18.49 -0.88
C ASN A 659 7.48 17.30 -0.02
N SER A 660 8.13 16.14 -0.12
CA SER A 660 7.68 14.94 0.60
C SER A 660 7.64 15.04 2.13
N ILE A 661 8.40 15.98 2.74
CA ILE A 661 8.47 16.16 4.19
C ILE A 661 7.33 17.05 4.68
N SER A 662 7.05 18.15 3.98
CA SER A 662 5.86 18.97 4.26
C SER A 662 4.56 18.24 3.88
N ALA A 663 4.56 17.46 2.79
CA ALA A 663 3.42 16.65 2.38
C ALA A 663 3.02 15.62 3.45
N ALA A 664 4.00 14.98 4.10
CA ALA A 664 3.76 14.09 5.23
C ALA A 664 3.10 14.84 6.40
N HIS A 665 3.65 16.01 6.78
CA HIS A 665 3.11 16.82 7.89
C HIS A 665 1.67 17.30 7.63
N ALA A 666 1.39 17.83 6.44
CA ALA A 666 0.03 18.22 6.03
C ALA A 666 -0.94 17.03 6.06
N ALA A 667 -0.53 15.88 5.51
CA ALA A 667 -1.34 14.67 5.51
C ALA A 667 -1.64 14.16 6.92
N HIS A 668 -0.65 14.20 7.82
CA HIS A 668 -0.82 13.82 9.22
C HIS A 668 -1.77 14.76 9.97
N ASN A 669 -1.62 16.09 9.81
CA ASN A 669 -2.49 17.07 10.46
C ASN A 669 -3.95 16.95 9.99
N LEU A 670 -4.19 16.38 8.81
CA LEU A 670 -5.52 16.09 8.25
C LEU A 670 -6.00 14.64 8.48
N GLY A 671 -5.16 13.76 9.04
CA GLY A 671 -5.49 12.35 9.26
C GLY A 671 -5.60 11.50 7.99
N ILE A 672 -4.97 11.93 6.88
CA ILE A 672 -5.10 11.31 5.55
C ILE A 672 -3.84 10.55 5.11
N ASP A 673 -3.99 9.71 4.09
CA ASP A 673 -2.85 9.09 3.39
C ASP A 673 -2.10 10.16 2.57
N MET A 674 -0.78 10.28 2.75
CA MET A 674 0.05 11.25 2.03
C MET A 674 -0.09 11.14 0.50
N ARG A 675 -0.39 9.95 -0.05
CA ARG A 675 -0.62 9.75 -1.49
C ARG A 675 -1.81 10.56 -2.02
N LEU A 676 -2.82 10.84 -1.18
CA LEU A 676 -3.95 11.69 -1.56
C LEU A 676 -3.52 13.13 -1.84
N LEU A 677 -2.54 13.66 -1.11
CA LEU A 677 -2.04 15.01 -1.35
C LEU A 677 -1.26 15.10 -2.68
N TYR A 678 -0.53 14.06 -3.08
CA TYR A 678 0.10 14.01 -4.41
C TYR A 678 -0.91 13.89 -5.55
N ILE A 679 -2.03 13.18 -5.36
CA ILE A 679 -3.08 13.02 -6.38
C ILE A 679 -3.97 14.28 -6.44
N PHE A 680 -4.32 14.85 -5.28
CA PHE A 680 -5.19 16.00 -5.11
C PHE A 680 -4.44 17.11 -4.36
N PRO A 681 -3.62 17.92 -5.06
CA PRO A 681 -2.66 18.82 -4.44
C PRO A 681 -3.23 20.15 -3.96
N SER A 682 -4.44 20.56 -4.36
CA SER A 682 -5.04 21.83 -3.95
C SER A 682 -6.13 21.64 -2.87
N PRO A 683 -6.34 22.63 -1.98
CA PRO A 683 -7.30 22.50 -0.88
C PRO A 683 -8.70 22.07 -1.31
N HIS A 684 -9.21 22.62 -2.41
CA HIS A 684 -10.54 22.30 -2.96
C HIS A 684 -10.57 20.91 -3.62
N LYS A 685 -9.55 20.51 -4.38
CA LYS A 685 -9.49 19.15 -4.96
C LYS A 685 -9.36 18.08 -3.88
N LEU A 686 -8.55 18.35 -2.85
CA LEU A 686 -8.43 17.46 -1.70
C LEU A 686 -9.72 17.42 -0.88
N LEU A 687 -10.40 18.56 -0.69
CA LEU A 687 -11.71 18.59 -0.03
C LEU A 687 -12.72 17.72 -0.79
N ASN A 688 -12.85 17.87 -2.09
CA ASN A 688 -13.80 17.08 -2.89
C ASN A 688 -13.47 15.58 -2.81
N ALA A 689 -12.18 15.20 -2.95
CA ALA A 689 -11.73 13.81 -2.77
C ALA A 689 -11.90 13.25 -1.34
N LEU A 690 -12.15 14.11 -0.35
CA LEU A 690 -12.51 13.74 1.03
C LEU A 690 -14.02 13.80 1.28
N LEU A 691 -14.78 14.61 0.55
CA LEU A 691 -16.25 14.62 0.57
C LEU A 691 -16.83 13.40 -0.15
N ASP A 692 -16.27 13.04 -1.32
CA ASP A 692 -16.51 11.76 -2.02
C ASP A 692 -16.20 10.53 -1.14
N ARG A 693 -15.46 10.72 -0.03
CA ARG A 693 -15.17 9.71 1.00
C ARG A 693 -16.00 9.86 2.28
N ASN A 694 -16.57 11.04 2.56
CA ASN A 694 -17.35 11.32 3.78
C ASN A 694 -18.85 11.09 3.58
N ASP A 695 -19.36 11.16 2.34
CA ASP A 695 -20.67 10.59 1.97
C ASP A 695 -20.71 9.03 2.09
N LEU A 696 -19.64 8.45 2.63
CA LEU A 696 -19.53 7.03 3.01
C LEU A 696 -19.41 6.79 4.54
N HIS A 697 -19.37 7.82 5.41
CA HIS A 697 -19.92 7.80 6.79
C HIS A 697 -19.65 9.08 7.61
N ASP A 698 -20.50 9.32 8.62
CA ASP A 698 -20.46 10.45 9.56
C ASP A 698 -19.14 10.68 10.32
N ASN A 699 -18.68 11.94 10.24
CA ASN A 699 -18.12 12.77 11.30
C ASN A 699 -16.90 12.24 12.12
N PRO A 700 -15.66 12.70 11.84
CA PRO A 700 -14.43 12.15 12.40
C PRO A 700 -14.03 12.63 13.81
N PHE A 701 -14.87 13.38 14.54
CA PHE A 701 -14.50 14.01 15.82
C PHE A 701 -15.11 13.33 17.06
N SER A 702 -14.41 12.32 17.61
CA SER A 702 -14.54 11.90 19.01
C SER A 702 -13.30 11.12 19.48
N PRO A 703 -12.77 11.38 20.70
CA PRO A 703 -11.57 10.71 21.20
C PRO A 703 -11.84 9.28 21.68
N ILE A 704 -10.82 8.43 21.63
CA ILE A 704 -10.89 7.00 22.00
C ILE A 704 -11.13 6.84 23.51
N PRO A 705 -12.19 6.14 23.95
CA PRO A 705 -12.42 5.87 25.37
C PRO A 705 -11.52 4.73 25.89
N ASP A 706 -10.70 5.02 26.90
CA ASP A 706 -9.82 4.04 27.56
C ASP A 706 -10.61 3.04 28.43
N SER A 707 -10.24 1.76 28.37
CA SER A 707 -11.15 0.65 28.73
C SER A 707 -10.74 -0.14 29.99
N SER A 708 -10.53 0.53 31.14
CA SER A 708 -10.67 -0.16 32.43
C SER A 708 -10.90 0.73 33.68
N ARG A 709 -12.16 0.88 34.11
CA ARG A 709 -12.54 0.98 35.55
C ARG A 709 -14.03 0.69 35.78
N LYS A 710 -14.38 0.35 37.03
CA LYS A 710 -15.67 -0.29 37.39
C LYS A 710 -16.73 0.72 37.88
N ARG A 711 -17.93 0.61 37.31
CA ARG A 711 -19.28 0.91 37.86
C ARG A 711 -19.43 2.03 38.91
N SER A 712 -20.27 3.00 38.58
CA SER A 712 -21.40 3.40 39.45
C SER A 712 -22.62 3.83 38.62
N LYS A 713 -23.80 3.80 39.25
CA LYS A 713 -25.13 4.20 38.69
C LYS A 713 -25.19 5.74 38.50
N LEU A 714 -26.18 6.39 37.88
CA LEU A 714 -27.60 6.03 37.65
C LEU A 714 -28.29 6.94 36.58
N HIS A 715 -29.28 6.39 35.87
CA HIS A 715 -30.37 7.06 35.09
C HIS A 715 -30.07 8.01 33.91
N SER A 716 -31.14 8.23 33.12
CA SER A 716 -31.19 8.85 31.80
C SER A 716 -32.34 9.85 31.69
N SER A 717 -32.23 10.81 30.77
CA SER A 717 -33.35 11.28 29.94
C SER A 717 -32.84 12.09 28.73
N THR A 718 -33.64 12.08 27.66
CA THR A 718 -33.34 12.69 26.35
C THR A 718 -34.04 14.05 26.23
N LEU A 719 -33.53 14.97 25.39
CA LEU A 719 -34.34 15.61 24.31
C LEU A 719 -33.51 16.54 23.39
N SER A 720 -34.15 16.86 22.26
CA SER A 720 -33.72 17.66 21.10
C SER A 720 -34.43 19.04 21.11
N PHE A 721 -34.22 20.05 20.24
CA PHE A 721 -33.26 20.36 19.16
C PHE A 721 -33.25 21.90 18.92
N SER A 722 -32.51 22.36 17.90
CA SER A 722 -32.70 23.62 17.13
C SER A 722 -32.53 24.99 17.84
N SER A 723 -32.51 26.05 17.02
CA SER A 723 -32.03 27.41 17.34
C SER A 723 -33.12 28.47 17.16
N ALA A 724 -33.16 29.47 18.05
CA ALA A 724 -33.67 30.82 17.80
C ALA A 724 -33.08 31.80 18.85
N MET A 725 -33.22 33.11 18.62
CA MET A 725 -32.57 34.17 19.41
C MET A 725 -33.60 35.13 20.04
N ILE A 726 -33.19 35.79 21.14
CA ILE A 726 -33.68 37.10 21.66
C ILE A 726 -34.99 37.14 22.51
N THR A 727 -34.98 38.06 23.48
CA THR A 727 -36.08 38.60 24.34
C THR A 727 -36.72 37.75 25.47
N ASP A 728 -36.09 37.82 26.65
CA ASP A 728 -36.56 38.57 27.84
C ASP A 728 -37.74 38.10 28.76
N GLN A 729 -37.61 38.48 30.05
CA GLN A 729 -38.57 38.57 31.16
C GLN A 729 -39.31 37.34 31.78
N GLN A 730 -38.86 37.01 33.00
CA GLN A 730 -39.64 36.89 34.27
C GLN A 730 -40.54 35.65 34.63
N THR A 731 -40.16 35.06 35.78
CA THR A 731 -41.00 34.63 36.93
C THR A 731 -41.84 33.32 36.94
N SER A 732 -41.37 32.40 37.80
CA SER A 732 -42.08 31.79 38.96
C SER A 732 -42.97 30.52 38.85
N SER A 733 -42.64 29.54 39.72
CA SER A 733 -43.49 28.49 40.35
C SER A 733 -44.25 27.44 39.49
N GLY A 734 -44.50 26.21 39.94
CA GLY A 734 -43.95 25.45 41.07
C GLY A 734 -44.91 24.42 41.71
N LYS A 735 -44.39 23.24 42.15
CA LYS A 735 -45.02 22.17 43.00
C LYS A 735 -46.12 21.30 42.30
N ARG A 736 -46.03 19.94 42.28
CA ARG A 736 -46.30 18.86 43.31
C ARG A 736 -47.81 18.53 43.49
N VAL A 737 -48.31 17.30 43.74
CA VAL A 737 -47.80 15.89 43.70
C VAL A 737 -48.98 14.87 43.93
N HIS A 738 -48.73 13.54 43.91
CA HIS A 738 -49.57 12.37 44.37
C HIS A 738 -50.64 11.68 43.46
N ASP A 739 -50.29 10.47 42.96
CA ASP A 739 -50.80 9.11 43.27
C ASP A 739 -52.31 8.70 43.41
N LEU A 740 -52.76 7.79 42.51
CA LEU A 740 -53.48 6.48 42.70
C LEU A 740 -54.85 6.40 43.47
N PRO A 741 -55.62 5.26 43.52
CA PRO A 741 -55.45 3.87 42.98
C PRO A 741 -56.70 3.17 42.31
N GLU A 742 -56.59 1.84 42.08
CA GLU A 742 -57.63 0.75 42.01
C GLU A 742 -58.59 0.56 40.78
N GLU A 743 -58.97 -0.67 40.36
CA GLU A 743 -58.50 -2.05 40.68
C GLU A 743 -58.14 -2.88 39.39
N HIS A 744 -58.68 -4.02 38.90
CA HIS A 744 -59.84 -4.89 39.25
C HIS A 744 -59.61 -6.41 38.91
N LYS A 745 -60.65 -7.27 38.90
CA LYS A 745 -60.63 -8.77 38.86
C LYS A 745 -61.16 -9.37 37.51
N ALA A 746 -61.13 -10.68 37.18
CA ALA A 746 -61.17 -11.89 38.04
C ALA A 746 -60.72 -13.25 37.40
N ILE A 747 -60.27 -14.20 38.28
CA ILE A 747 -60.56 -15.67 38.32
C ILE A 747 -60.05 -16.63 37.19
N SER A 748 -59.75 -17.94 37.36
CA SER A 748 -59.20 -18.85 38.43
C SER A 748 -59.06 -20.30 37.83
N ASP A 749 -58.45 -21.39 38.36
CA ASP A 749 -57.59 -21.74 39.52
C ASP A 749 -56.35 -22.59 39.01
N LEU A 750 -55.94 -23.85 39.33
CA LEU A 750 -56.31 -24.96 40.28
C LEU A 750 -55.09 -25.93 40.54
N GLU A 751 -55.25 -27.27 40.59
CA GLU A 751 -54.31 -28.26 41.23
C GLU A 751 -54.10 -29.61 40.44
N ARG A 752 -53.14 -30.55 40.68
CA ARG A 752 -51.79 -30.63 41.35
C ARG A 752 -51.22 -32.11 41.34
N ASN A 753 -49.90 -32.30 41.60
CA ASN A 753 -49.15 -33.50 42.15
C ASN A 753 -48.73 -34.77 41.31
N ASP A 754 -47.40 -35.06 41.38
CA ASP A 754 -46.59 -36.29 41.68
C ASP A 754 -46.76 -37.74 41.09
N GLY A 755 -45.62 -38.39 40.72
CA GLY A 755 -45.20 -39.69 41.32
C GLY A 755 -44.71 -40.92 40.47
N SER A 756 -43.46 -41.39 40.69
CA SER A 756 -42.94 -42.82 40.62
C SER A 756 -42.98 -43.65 39.29
N SER A 757 -41.89 -44.22 38.71
CA SER A 757 -41.02 -45.43 39.01
C SER A 757 -41.62 -46.81 38.64
N SER A 758 -40.94 -47.86 38.11
CA SER A 758 -39.54 -48.11 37.64
C SER A 758 -39.33 -49.60 37.17
N ILE A 759 -38.23 -49.93 36.44
CA ILE A 759 -37.65 -51.29 36.18
C ILE A 759 -38.44 -52.15 35.14
N ASP A 760 -37.87 -52.95 34.20
CA ASP A 760 -36.65 -53.82 34.17
C ASP A 760 -35.88 -53.86 32.80
N ASP A 761 -34.73 -54.58 32.74
CA ASP A 761 -33.73 -54.70 31.61
C ASP A 761 -33.89 -56.07 30.81
N PRO A 762 -33.10 -56.51 29.78
CA PRO A 762 -31.91 -55.91 29.14
C PRO A 762 -31.71 -56.01 27.60
N SER A 763 -30.84 -55.11 27.06
CA SER A 763 -29.57 -55.45 26.35
C SER A 763 -29.20 -54.75 25.01
N ARG A 764 -27.90 -54.35 24.95
CA ARG A 764 -26.97 -54.11 23.81
C ARG A 764 -26.99 -52.80 22.98
N ARG A 765 -25.90 -52.03 23.21
CA ARG A 765 -25.02 -51.28 22.26
C ARG A 765 -25.55 -49.97 21.65
N ASP A 766 -24.75 -48.90 21.49
CA ASP A 766 -23.36 -48.62 21.93
C ASP A 766 -23.21 -47.17 22.45
N CYS A 767 -22.11 -46.87 23.16
CA CYS A 767 -22.07 -45.81 24.18
C CYS A 767 -21.80 -44.36 23.70
N LYS A 768 -22.45 -43.41 24.38
CA LYS A 768 -22.00 -42.01 24.57
C LYS A 768 -21.71 -41.76 26.07
N LEU A 769 -20.69 -40.96 26.38
CA LEU A 769 -20.44 -40.24 27.65
C LEU A 769 -19.30 -39.22 27.34
N THR A 770 -19.19 -38.01 27.90
CA THR A 770 -20.07 -37.20 28.79
C THR A 770 -19.88 -35.71 28.45
N SER A 771 -20.70 -34.82 29.01
CA SER A 771 -20.60 -33.37 28.81
C SER A 771 -19.54 -32.67 29.67
N ALA A 772 -18.98 -31.58 29.14
CA ALA A 772 -18.32 -30.52 29.89
C ALA A 772 -18.65 -29.16 29.24
N SER A 773 -18.71 -28.09 30.03
CA SER A 773 -19.29 -26.80 29.63
C SER A 773 -18.41 -25.97 28.68
N HIS A 774 -19.03 -25.36 27.68
CA HIS A 774 -18.52 -24.15 27.03
C HIS A 774 -19.67 -23.16 26.81
N GLY A 775 -19.36 -21.85 26.90
CA GLY A 775 -20.36 -20.78 26.84
C GLY A 775 -21.00 -20.62 25.47
N THR A 776 -22.30 -20.30 25.46
CA THR A 776 -23.10 -20.06 24.26
C THR A 776 -22.67 -18.78 23.53
N VAL A 777 -21.86 -18.95 22.47
CA VAL A 777 -21.88 -17.98 21.37
C VAL A 777 -23.21 -18.13 20.65
N SER A 778 -23.95 -17.04 20.47
CA SER A 778 -25.27 -17.06 19.83
C SER A 778 -25.13 -17.23 18.32
N THR A 779 -25.07 -18.49 17.87
CA THR A 779 -25.24 -18.85 16.47
C THR A 779 -26.72 -18.78 16.09
N ASN A 780 -27.18 -17.61 15.63
CA ASN A 780 -28.35 -17.43 14.76
C ASN A 780 -28.49 -15.94 14.38
N LEU A 781 -28.01 -15.55 13.19
CA LEU A 781 -28.11 -14.17 12.69
C LEU A 781 -28.30 -14.07 11.16
N TRP A 782 -28.66 -15.17 10.49
CA TRP A 782 -28.86 -15.20 9.03
C TRP A 782 -30.24 -15.70 8.59
N ILE A 783 -30.87 -16.64 9.30
CA ILE A 783 -32.26 -17.06 9.05
C ILE A 783 -32.97 -17.31 10.37
N LEU A 784 -33.70 -16.32 10.90
CA LEU A 784 -34.78 -16.51 11.90
C LEU A 784 -35.65 -15.25 12.14
N ASN A 785 -35.94 -14.48 11.08
CA ASN A 785 -37.16 -13.64 11.04
C ASN A 785 -38.23 -14.44 10.30
N SER A 786 -39.48 -14.35 10.76
CA SER A 786 -40.60 -15.23 10.38
C SER A 786 -41.12 -15.09 8.93
N ASP A 787 -40.62 -14.11 8.19
CA ASP A 787 -41.34 -13.52 7.06
C ASP A 787 -40.71 -13.87 5.69
N PHE A 788 -39.77 -14.83 5.67
CA PHE A 788 -39.17 -15.31 4.42
C PHE A 788 -40.13 -16.27 3.67
N PRO A 789 -40.31 -16.11 2.34
CA PRO A 789 -41.11 -17.03 1.53
C PRO A 789 -40.56 -18.46 1.58
N LYS A 790 -41.46 -19.44 1.64
CA LYS A 790 -41.10 -20.88 1.79
C LYS A 790 -40.13 -21.37 0.73
N TRP A 791 -40.39 -21.03 -0.53
CA TRP A 791 -39.58 -21.41 -1.68
C TRP A 791 -39.10 -20.15 -2.42
N CYS A 792 -37.80 -20.05 -2.69
CA CYS A 792 -37.25 -19.01 -3.58
C CYS A 792 -35.93 -19.42 -4.23
N SER A 793 -35.53 -18.75 -5.30
CA SER A 793 -34.23 -18.97 -5.94
C SER A 793 -33.56 -17.69 -6.43
N PHE A 794 -32.23 -17.72 -6.45
CA PHE A 794 -31.38 -16.63 -6.96
C PHE A 794 -30.09 -17.17 -7.61
N SER A 795 -29.62 -16.47 -8.64
CA SER A 795 -28.37 -16.75 -9.36
C SER A 795 -27.82 -15.45 -9.96
N ARG A 796 -26.72 -15.53 -10.73
CA ARG A 796 -26.06 -14.35 -11.34
C ARG A 796 -26.97 -13.58 -12.33
N CYS A 797 -27.85 -14.28 -13.06
CA CYS A 797 -28.67 -13.67 -14.12
C CYS A 797 -30.20 -13.75 -13.86
N SER A 798 -30.65 -14.40 -12.78
CA SER A 798 -32.08 -14.48 -12.44
C SER A 798 -32.51 -13.37 -11.50
N GLN A 799 -33.62 -12.70 -11.83
CA GLN A 799 -34.41 -11.97 -10.84
C GLN A 799 -34.94 -12.94 -9.76
N PHE A 800 -35.17 -12.44 -8.55
CA PHE A 800 -35.54 -13.24 -7.38
C PHE A 800 -36.89 -13.95 -7.61
N MET A 801 -36.89 -15.28 -7.76
CA MET A 801 -38.12 -16.04 -7.99
C MET A 801 -38.73 -16.51 -6.67
N HIS A 802 -40.05 -16.36 -6.53
CA HIS A 802 -40.83 -16.87 -5.40
C HIS A 802 -41.74 -18.04 -5.81
N GLY A 803 -41.83 -19.05 -4.94
CA GLY A 803 -42.94 -20.01 -4.92
C GLY A 803 -44.11 -19.45 -4.09
N ALA A 804 -45.33 -19.61 -4.60
CA ALA A 804 -46.57 -18.96 -4.12
C ALA A 804 -46.62 -17.42 -4.24
N GLU A 805 -47.79 -16.86 -3.95
CA GLU A 805 -48.19 -15.49 -4.25
C GLU A 805 -47.73 -14.50 -3.18
N ILE A 806 -46.87 -13.55 -3.54
CA ILE A 806 -46.52 -12.36 -2.75
C ILE A 806 -46.56 -11.16 -3.69
N GLU A 807 -47.27 -10.10 -3.30
CA GLU A 807 -47.41 -8.89 -4.13
C GLU A 807 -46.06 -8.19 -4.36
N LEU A 808 -45.89 -7.63 -5.57
CA LEU A 808 -44.71 -6.88 -5.99
C LEU A 808 -44.28 -5.77 -5.00
N ASN A 809 -45.25 -5.15 -4.32
CA ASN A 809 -45.02 -4.12 -3.30
C ASN A 809 -44.21 -4.60 -2.08
N TYR A 810 -44.20 -5.91 -1.79
CA TYR A 810 -43.48 -6.48 -0.64
C TYR A 810 -42.02 -6.81 -0.98
N VAL A 811 -41.75 -7.21 -2.23
CA VAL A 811 -40.42 -7.60 -2.72
C VAL A 811 -39.40 -6.48 -2.53
N HIS A 812 -39.79 -5.24 -2.80
CA HIS A 812 -38.93 -4.07 -2.64
C HIS A 812 -38.56 -3.76 -1.17
N ARG A 813 -39.32 -4.24 -0.18
CA ARG A 813 -39.06 -4.02 1.26
C ARG A 813 -38.23 -5.12 1.91
N LEU A 814 -38.34 -6.37 1.46
CA LEU A 814 -37.52 -7.47 1.98
C LEU A 814 -36.05 -7.30 1.60
N CYS A 815 -35.77 -6.80 0.37
CA CYS A 815 -34.42 -6.54 -0.11
C CYS A 815 -33.65 -5.45 0.66
N SER A 816 -34.34 -4.60 1.44
CA SER A 816 -33.72 -3.50 2.21
C SER A 816 -33.30 -3.85 3.65
N LEU A 817 -33.54 -5.07 4.14
CA LEU A 817 -33.41 -5.42 5.56
C LEU A 817 -32.03 -5.97 6.00
N VAL A 818 -30.99 -5.88 5.17
CA VAL A 818 -29.62 -6.31 5.54
C VAL A 818 -28.60 -5.20 5.25
N GLU A 819 -28.55 -4.20 6.12
CA GLU A 819 -27.46 -3.22 6.15
C GLU A 819 -26.17 -3.92 6.60
N ILE A 820 -25.32 -4.33 5.64
CA ILE A 820 -23.94 -4.72 5.93
C ILE A 820 -23.09 -3.44 5.93
N PRO A 821 -22.61 -2.95 7.09
CA PRO A 821 -21.84 -1.72 7.15
C PRO A 821 -20.51 -1.86 6.40
N ARG A 822 -20.28 -0.99 5.41
CA ARG A 822 -19.15 -1.03 4.46
C ARG A 822 -17.77 -1.00 5.14
N TYR A 823 -17.69 -0.53 6.39
CA TYR A 823 -16.47 -0.47 7.19
C TYR A 823 -16.14 -1.76 7.98
N LYS A 824 -17.05 -2.74 8.06
CA LYS A 824 -16.70 -4.07 8.59
C LYS A 824 -15.86 -4.84 7.58
N LYS A 825 -14.56 -4.99 7.84
CA LYS A 825 -13.75 -6.03 7.20
C LYS A 825 -14.33 -7.40 7.56
N GLY A 826 -15.09 -7.98 6.64
CA GLY A 826 -15.56 -9.36 6.76
C GLY A 826 -14.38 -10.31 6.80
N CYS A 827 -14.39 -11.26 7.74
CA CYS A 827 -13.49 -12.40 7.68
C CYS A 827 -14.07 -13.43 6.73
N LEU A 828 -13.40 -13.71 5.61
CA LEU A 828 -13.77 -14.83 4.75
C LEU A 828 -13.34 -16.12 5.45
N GLN A 829 -14.30 -16.83 6.05
CA GLN A 829 -14.08 -18.12 6.68
C GLN A 829 -14.52 -19.24 5.72
N GLU A 830 -13.62 -20.17 5.42
CA GLU A 830 -14.00 -21.41 4.76
C GLU A 830 -14.79 -22.27 5.76
N LEU A 831 -16.07 -22.51 5.47
CA LEU A 831 -16.95 -23.33 6.30
C LEU A 831 -16.91 -24.81 5.88
N TRP A 832 -16.85 -25.06 4.57
CA TRP A 832 -16.78 -26.36 3.93
C TRP A 832 -16.20 -26.21 2.51
N ARG A 833 -15.80 -27.31 1.87
CA ARG A 833 -15.21 -27.33 0.52
C ARG A 833 -15.66 -28.58 -0.25
N VAL A 834 -16.16 -28.40 -1.47
CA VAL A 834 -16.56 -29.50 -2.38
C VAL A 834 -15.63 -29.52 -3.60
N THR A 835 -15.19 -30.72 -4.02
CA THR A 835 -14.20 -30.88 -5.11
C THR A 835 -14.87 -31.31 -6.41
N LEU A 836 -14.93 -30.40 -7.38
CA LEU A 836 -15.67 -30.57 -8.65
C LEU A 836 -14.86 -31.21 -9.79
N LYS A 837 -13.64 -31.70 -9.50
CA LYS A 837 -12.76 -32.50 -10.38
C LYS A 837 -12.26 -31.79 -11.66
N SER A 838 -12.69 -30.57 -11.96
CA SER A 838 -12.24 -29.73 -13.08
C SER A 838 -12.63 -28.25 -12.87
N CYS A 839 -12.42 -27.39 -13.87
CA CYS A 839 -12.80 -25.97 -13.86
C CYS A 839 -14.33 -25.76 -13.76
N VAL A 840 -14.72 -24.57 -13.28
CA VAL A 840 -16.09 -24.21 -12.89
C VAL A 840 -16.36 -22.77 -13.34
N ASP A 841 -16.83 -22.61 -14.58
CA ASP A 841 -17.13 -21.29 -15.16
C ASP A 841 -18.57 -20.84 -14.83
N ALA A 842 -19.45 -21.81 -14.54
CA ALA A 842 -20.83 -21.63 -14.13
C ALA A 842 -20.92 -20.93 -12.76
N SER A 843 -21.80 -19.93 -12.63
CA SER A 843 -22.18 -19.42 -11.31
C SER A 843 -23.09 -20.42 -10.62
N PRO A 844 -22.99 -20.60 -9.29
CA PRO A 844 -23.98 -21.36 -8.56
C PRO A 844 -25.39 -20.75 -8.68
N LEU A 845 -26.39 -21.62 -8.70
CA LEU A 845 -27.79 -21.31 -8.44
C LEU A 845 -28.09 -21.70 -6.98
N VAL A 846 -28.67 -20.79 -6.20
CA VAL A 846 -29.14 -21.09 -4.83
C VAL A 846 -30.65 -21.20 -4.84
N VAL A 847 -31.19 -22.24 -4.19
CA VAL A 847 -32.63 -22.47 -4.04
C VAL A 847 -32.96 -22.79 -2.59
N LEU A 848 -33.78 -21.94 -1.98
CA LEU A 848 -34.39 -22.21 -0.68
C LEU A 848 -35.67 -23.02 -0.91
N MET A 849 -35.83 -24.16 -0.24
CA MET A 849 -37.10 -24.90 -0.18
C MET A 849 -37.34 -25.46 1.23
N ASP A 850 -38.43 -25.03 1.87
CA ASP A 850 -38.89 -25.51 3.18
C ASP A 850 -37.79 -25.52 4.25
N GLY A 851 -37.03 -24.43 4.33
CA GLY A 851 -35.93 -24.23 5.27
C GLY A 851 -34.58 -24.84 4.84
N ASN A 852 -34.55 -25.67 3.79
CA ASN A 852 -33.30 -26.15 3.19
C ASN A 852 -32.72 -25.08 2.26
N VAL A 853 -31.39 -24.91 2.27
CA VAL A 853 -30.67 -24.10 1.28
C VAL A 853 -29.85 -25.05 0.39
N ASN A 854 -30.30 -25.21 -0.86
CA ASN A 854 -29.67 -26.06 -1.85
C ASN A 854 -28.84 -25.21 -2.82
N LEU A 855 -27.67 -25.71 -3.21
CA LEU A 855 -26.71 -25.06 -4.08
C LEU A 855 -26.45 -25.96 -5.30
N PHE A 856 -26.83 -25.48 -6.48
CA PHE A 856 -26.65 -26.20 -7.75
C PHE A 856 -25.48 -25.63 -8.53
N ILE A 857 -24.54 -26.48 -8.93
CA ILE A 857 -23.33 -26.06 -9.65
C ILE A 857 -22.85 -27.13 -10.65
N GLY A 858 -22.32 -26.67 -11.79
CA GLY A 858 -21.81 -27.52 -12.86
C GLY A 858 -20.32 -27.27 -13.14
N ALA A 859 -19.65 -28.25 -13.76
CA ALA A 859 -18.22 -28.20 -14.01
C ALA A 859 -17.79 -28.78 -15.37
N HIS A 860 -16.56 -28.49 -15.76
CA HIS A 860 -15.93 -29.01 -16.98
C HIS A 860 -15.59 -30.52 -16.89
N SER A 861 -15.81 -31.14 -15.73
CA SER A 861 -15.79 -32.60 -15.52
C SER A 861 -17.08 -33.29 -16.02
N HIS A 862 -18.01 -32.53 -16.61
CA HIS A 862 -19.38 -32.91 -16.97
C HIS A 862 -20.30 -33.20 -15.77
N MET A 863 -19.83 -32.95 -14.55
CA MET A 863 -20.61 -33.15 -13.34
C MET A 863 -21.54 -31.96 -13.10
N PHE A 864 -22.76 -32.24 -12.65
CA PHE A 864 -23.70 -31.27 -12.10
C PHE A 864 -24.16 -31.79 -10.72
N LEU A 865 -24.14 -30.94 -9.69
CA LEU A 865 -24.32 -31.36 -8.30
C LEU A 865 -25.37 -30.50 -7.60
N CYS A 866 -26.11 -31.11 -6.68
CA CYS A 866 -26.86 -30.44 -5.62
C CYS A 866 -26.09 -30.58 -4.29
N ILE A 867 -25.81 -29.45 -3.63
CA ILE A 867 -25.04 -29.37 -2.38
C ILE A 867 -25.90 -28.69 -1.31
N ASP A 868 -25.91 -29.23 -0.10
CA ASP A 868 -26.48 -28.59 1.08
C ASP A 868 -25.58 -27.43 1.54
N ALA A 869 -26.06 -26.19 1.49
CA ALA A 869 -25.22 -25.01 1.69
C ALA A 869 -24.79 -24.78 3.15
N PHE A 870 -25.39 -25.46 4.13
CA PHE A 870 -24.98 -25.36 5.54
C PHE A 870 -23.87 -26.36 5.88
N SER A 871 -23.98 -27.59 5.38
CA SER A 871 -23.07 -28.69 5.72
C SER A 871 -22.00 -28.97 4.66
N GLY A 872 -22.16 -28.48 3.44
CA GLY A 872 -21.31 -28.81 2.29
C GLY A 872 -21.51 -30.24 1.76
N LEU A 873 -22.53 -30.96 2.24
CA LEU A 873 -22.82 -32.32 1.80
C LEU A 873 -23.45 -32.31 0.40
N VAL A 874 -22.90 -33.11 -0.51
CA VAL A 874 -23.51 -33.38 -1.82
C VAL A 874 -24.77 -34.23 -1.58
N ARG A 875 -25.94 -33.69 -1.94
CA ARG A 875 -27.23 -34.38 -1.88
C ARG A 875 -27.38 -35.38 -3.04
N TRP A 876 -26.95 -34.97 -4.23
CA TRP A 876 -26.82 -35.83 -5.42
C TRP A 876 -25.76 -35.27 -6.40
N GLU A 877 -25.13 -36.14 -7.19
CA GLU A 877 -24.31 -35.77 -8.35
C GLU A 877 -24.77 -36.53 -9.60
N VAL A 878 -24.86 -35.84 -10.75
CA VAL A 878 -25.20 -36.41 -12.06
C VAL A 878 -24.12 -36.07 -13.07
N LYS A 879 -23.89 -36.94 -14.06
CA LYS A 879 -22.90 -36.75 -15.12
C LYS A 879 -23.59 -36.57 -16.47
N LEU A 880 -23.42 -35.39 -17.07
CA LEU A 880 -24.02 -35.02 -18.34
C LEU A 880 -23.09 -35.37 -19.53
N GLU A 881 -23.58 -35.23 -20.76
CA GLU A 881 -22.83 -35.63 -21.97
C GLU A 881 -21.75 -34.61 -22.40
N GLY A 882 -21.75 -33.41 -21.82
CA GLY A 882 -20.80 -32.34 -22.11
C GLY A 882 -20.46 -31.51 -20.88
N ARG A 883 -19.44 -30.65 -21.01
CA ARG A 883 -19.07 -29.65 -20.00
C ARG A 883 -20.29 -28.78 -19.64
N VAL A 884 -20.43 -28.44 -18.37
CA VAL A 884 -21.42 -27.48 -17.89
C VAL A 884 -20.70 -26.16 -17.63
N GLU A 885 -20.88 -25.22 -18.56
CA GLU A 885 -20.25 -23.89 -18.53
C GLU A 885 -21.26 -22.79 -18.15
N CYS A 886 -22.57 -23.08 -18.25
CA CYS A 886 -23.64 -22.15 -17.89
C CYS A 886 -24.09 -22.32 -16.43
N SER A 887 -24.58 -21.24 -15.82
CA SER A 887 -25.39 -21.35 -14.60
C SER A 887 -26.70 -22.09 -14.90
N ALA A 888 -27.29 -22.72 -13.87
CA ALA A 888 -28.62 -23.30 -13.97
C ALA A 888 -29.74 -22.28 -13.64
N ALA A 889 -30.97 -22.64 -13.99
CA ALA A 889 -32.21 -22.02 -13.52
C ALA A 889 -33.11 -23.07 -12.84
N VAL A 890 -34.20 -22.65 -12.20
CA VAL A 890 -35.25 -23.55 -11.67
C VAL A 890 -36.58 -23.22 -12.33
N THR A 891 -37.43 -24.21 -12.59
CA THR A 891 -38.76 -23.97 -13.21
C THR A 891 -39.67 -23.13 -12.31
N GLY A 892 -40.68 -22.47 -12.89
CA GLY A 892 -41.56 -21.53 -12.18
C GLY A 892 -42.44 -22.15 -11.08
N ASP A 893 -42.53 -23.47 -11.07
CA ASP A 893 -43.20 -24.36 -10.11
C ASP A 893 -42.21 -25.08 -9.17
N PHE A 894 -40.89 -24.81 -9.30
CA PHE A 894 -39.80 -25.39 -8.50
C PHE A 894 -39.62 -26.92 -8.60
N SER A 895 -40.28 -27.59 -9.56
CA SER A 895 -40.16 -29.04 -9.76
C SER A 895 -38.80 -29.46 -10.34
N HIS A 896 -38.25 -28.69 -11.27
CA HIS A 896 -37.03 -29.05 -11.99
C HIS A 896 -35.96 -27.96 -11.94
N VAL A 897 -34.69 -28.39 -11.86
CA VAL A 897 -33.52 -27.57 -12.18
C VAL A 897 -33.16 -27.76 -13.65
N VAL A 898 -32.88 -26.65 -14.35
CA VAL A 898 -32.69 -26.60 -15.80
C VAL A 898 -31.29 -26.10 -16.13
N VAL A 899 -30.52 -26.87 -16.92
CA VAL A 899 -29.12 -26.55 -17.23
C VAL A 899 -28.72 -26.96 -18.64
N GLY A 900 -27.98 -26.10 -19.33
CA GLY A 900 -27.40 -26.35 -20.65
C GLY A 900 -26.01 -26.98 -20.58
N CYS A 901 -25.59 -27.69 -21.63
CA CYS A 901 -24.23 -28.20 -21.75
C CYS A 901 -23.59 -27.94 -23.11
N TYR A 902 -22.26 -28.11 -23.15
CA TYR A 902 -21.42 -27.94 -24.34
C TYR A 902 -21.87 -28.73 -25.57
N LYS A 903 -22.60 -29.84 -25.39
CA LYS A 903 -23.13 -30.68 -26.48
C LYS A 903 -24.48 -30.22 -27.04
N GLY A 904 -24.96 -29.03 -26.64
CA GLY A 904 -26.22 -28.46 -27.11
C GLY A 904 -27.46 -29.06 -26.47
N LYS A 905 -27.30 -29.87 -25.41
CA LYS A 905 -28.41 -30.40 -24.63
C LYS A 905 -28.78 -29.46 -23.50
N ILE A 906 -30.09 -29.25 -23.35
CA ILE A 906 -30.72 -28.56 -22.22
C ILE A 906 -31.44 -29.64 -21.43
N TYR A 907 -30.96 -29.91 -20.22
CA TYR A 907 -31.50 -30.93 -19.32
C TYR A 907 -32.46 -30.31 -18.31
N PHE A 908 -33.55 -31.01 -18.05
CA PHE A 908 -34.51 -30.74 -16.98
C PHE A 908 -34.40 -31.90 -16.00
N LEU A 909 -33.93 -31.61 -14.80
CA LEU A 909 -33.66 -32.62 -13.78
C LEU A 909 -34.56 -32.40 -12.56
N ASP A 910 -35.08 -33.48 -11.98
CA ASP A 910 -35.80 -33.41 -10.70
C ASP A 910 -34.92 -32.76 -9.63
N ILE A 911 -35.45 -31.76 -8.94
CA ILE A 911 -34.67 -30.95 -7.99
C ILE A 911 -34.23 -31.74 -6.74
N MET A 912 -34.96 -32.80 -6.38
CA MET A 912 -34.75 -33.60 -5.18
C MET A 912 -33.86 -34.83 -5.43
N THR A 913 -33.93 -35.47 -6.60
CA THR A 913 -33.14 -36.68 -6.93
C THR A 913 -32.00 -36.43 -7.91
N GLY A 914 -32.11 -35.43 -8.79
CA GLY A 914 -31.17 -35.21 -9.90
C GLY A 914 -31.40 -36.11 -11.12
N ASP A 915 -32.50 -36.87 -11.17
CA ASP A 915 -32.88 -37.67 -12.32
C ASP A 915 -33.28 -36.78 -13.51
N ILE A 916 -32.92 -37.17 -14.74
CA ILE A 916 -33.22 -36.42 -15.95
C ILE A 916 -34.65 -36.74 -16.42
N SER A 917 -35.61 -35.87 -16.12
CA SER A 917 -37.00 -35.98 -16.55
C SER A 917 -37.17 -35.69 -18.05
N TRP A 918 -36.47 -34.69 -18.57
CA TRP A 918 -36.52 -34.31 -19.99
C TRP A 918 -35.17 -33.74 -20.46
N ALA A 919 -34.87 -33.88 -21.75
CA ALA A 919 -33.73 -33.26 -22.38
C ALA A 919 -34.08 -32.81 -23.81
N PHE A 920 -33.78 -31.54 -24.12
CA PHE A 920 -33.95 -30.97 -25.45
C PHE A 920 -32.58 -30.78 -26.14
N GLN A 921 -32.52 -30.98 -27.46
CA GLN A 921 -31.31 -30.83 -28.27
C GLN A 921 -31.42 -29.60 -29.17
N THR A 922 -30.50 -28.64 -29.00
CA THR A 922 -30.25 -27.53 -29.91
C THR A 922 -29.20 -27.92 -30.96
N ASP A 923 -29.04 -27.12 -32.01
CA ASP A 923 -28.12 -27.42 -33.12
C ASP A 923 -26.68 -26.95 -32.86
N GLY A 924 -26.40 -26.35 -31.69
CA GLY A 924 -25.12 -25.79 -31.29
C GLY A 924 -24.88 -25.84 -29.77
N GLU A 925 -23.73 -25.34 -29.31
CA GLU A 925 -23.35 -25.31 -27.88
C GLU A 925 -24.29 -24.39 -27.06
N VAL A 926 -24.69 -24.78 -25.84
CA VAL A 926 -25.47 -23.92 -24.92
C VAL A 926 -24.59 -23.49 -23.75
N LYS A 927 -24.36 -22.17 -23.63
CA LYS A 927 -23.50 -21.54 -22.60
C LYS A 927 -24.15 -20.40 -21.82
N MET A 928 -25.24 -19.83 -22.33
CA MET A 928 -26.07 -18.87 -21.59
C MET A 928 -26.81 -19.56 -20.43
N GLN A 929 -27.14 -18.82 -19.37
CA GLN A 929 -28.03 -19.34 -18.33
C GLN A 929 -29.48 -19.29 -18.86
N PRO A 930 -30.25 -20.40 -18.80
CA PRO A 930 -31.68 -20.43 -19.15
C PRO A 930 -32.51 -19.38 -18.39
N VAL A 931 -33.55 -18.84 -19.03
CA VAL A 931 -34.42 -17.80 -18.47
C VAL A 931 -35.87 -18.30 -18.41
N VAL A 932 -36.57 -18.03 -17.30
CA VAL A 932 -37.86 -18.66 -16.96
C VAL A 932 -39.01 -17.67 -17.15
N ASP A 933 -39.91 -17.93 -18.10
CA ASP A 933 -41.21 -17.27 -18.15
C ASP A 933 -42.23 -18.08 -17.33
N LYS A 934 -42.41 -17.67 -16.06
CA LYS A 934 -43.38 -18.27 -15.14
C LYS A 934 -44.84 -18.04 -15.54
N GLN A 935 -45.15 -17.00 -16.31
CA GLN A 935 -46.53 -16.74 -16.76
C GLN A 935 -46.94 -17.69 -17.89
N ARG A 936 -46.01 -17.98 -18.82
CA ARG A 936 -46.26 -18.80 -20.01
C ARG A 936 -45.81 -20.25 -19.86
N ASN A 937 -45.13 -20.61 -18.76
CA ASN A 937 -44.51 -21.93 -18.51
C ASN A 937 -43.39 -22.27 -19.51
N LEU A 938 -42.63 -21.24 -19.95
CA LEU A 938 -41.58 -21.41 -20.96
C LEU A 938 -40.19 -21.24 -20.35
N ILE A 939 -39.23 -22.01 -20.85
CA ILE A 939 -37.80 -21.75 -20.69
C ILE A 939 -37.25 -21.18 -21.99
N TRP A 940 -36.62 -20.01 -21.90
CA TRP A 940 -35.93 -19.35 -23.00
C TRP A 940 -34.44 -19.67 -22.97
N CYS A 941 -33.94 -20.29 -24.04
CA CYS A 941 -32.55 -20.73 -24.18
C CYS A 941 -31.94 -20.26 -25.50
N GLY A 942 -30.78 -19.59 -25.44
CA GLY A 942 -29.97 -19.25 -26.61
C GLY A 942 -28.91 -20.31 -26.87
N SER A 943 -28.58 -20.52 -28.14
CA SER A 943 -27.58 -21.51 -28.57
C SER A 943 -26.54 -20.89 -29.52
N HIS A 944 -25.41 -21.57 -29.67
CA HIS A 944 -24.35 -21.18 -30.58
C HIS A 944 -24.70 -21.38 -32.06
N ASP A 945 -25.77 -22.13 -32.38
CA ASP A 945 -26.41 -22.23 -33.71
C ASP A 945 -27.10 -20.94 -34.20
N HIS A 946 -26.94 -19.86 -33.44
CA HIS A 946 -27.50 -18.54 -33.68
C HIS A 946 -29.02 -18.43 -33.45
N CYS A 947 -29.64 -19.41 -32.78
CA CYS A 947 -31.07 -19.40 -32.48
C CYS A 947 -31.40 -19.23 -30.99
N LEU A 948 -32.45 -18.47 -30.73
CA LEU A 948 -33.18 -18.44 -29.46
C LEU A 948 -34.35 -19.43 -29.56
N TYR A 949 -34.49 -20.28 -28.56
CA TYR A 949 -35.53 -21.29 -28.41
C TYR A 949 -36.44 -20.91 -27.22
N ALA A 950 -37.73 -21.19 -27.33
CA ALA A 950 -38.66 -21.24 -26.20
C ALA A 950 -39.19 -22.68 -26.05
N LEU A 951 -38.96 -23.25 -24.88
CA LEU A 951 -39.30 -24.63 -24.52
C LEU A 951 -40.44 -24.62 -23.51
N ASP A 952 -41.58 -25.23 -23.84
CA ASP A 952 -42.62 -25.51 -22.85
C ASP A 952 -42.16 -26.69 -22.00
N TYR A 953 -42.04 -26.47 -20.69
CA TYR A 953 -41.51 -27.46 -19.76
C TYR A 953 -42.58 -28.38 -19.14
N LYS A 954 -43.86 -28.16 -19.47
CA LYS A 954 -44.99 -29.03 -19.10
C LYS A 954 -45.37 -29.96 -20.25
N GLU A 955 -45.42 -29.43 -21.46
CA GLU A 955 -45.72 -30.18 -22.70
C GLU A 955 -44.44 -30.78 -23.34
N HIS A 956 -43.27 -30.57 -22.73
CA HIS A 956 -41.96 -31.09 -23.15
C HIS A 956 -41.65 -30.88 -24.64
N CYS A 957 -41.94 -29.68 -25.15
CA CYS A 957 -41.78 -29.35 -26.56
C CYS A 957 -41.17 -27.96 -26.80
N CYS A 958 -40.66 -27.73 -28.01
CA CYS A 958 -40.17 -26.42 -28.44
C CYS A 958 -41.29 -25.67 -29.16
N VAL A 959 -41.85 -24.64 -28.52
CA VAL A 959 -42.97 -23.85 -29.06
C VAL A 959 -42.52 -22.70 -29.96
N TYR A 960 -41.24 -22.30 -29.89
CA TYR A 960 -40.70 -21.21 -30.69
C TYR A 960 -39.20 -21.37 -30.96
N LYS A 961 -38.76 -21.05 -32.18
CA LYS A 961 -37.34 -20.94 -32.56
C LYS A 961 -37.17 -19.75 -33.50
N VAL A 962 -36.22 -18.85 -33.22
CA VAL A 962 -35.92 -17.68 -34.05
C VAL A 962 -34.41 -17.49 -34.18
N SER A 963 -33.92 -17.12 -35.37
CA SER A 963 -32.50 -16.82 -35.57
C SER A 963 -32.19 -15.36 -35.23
N CYS A 964 -31.15 -15.15 -34.43
CA CYS A 964 -30.65 -13.84 -34.01
C CYS A 964 -29.41 -13.39 -34.81
N GLY A 965 -29.00 -14.15 -35.83
CA GLY A 965 -27.91 -13.79 -36.75
C GLY A 965 -26.49 -13.89 -36.19
N GLY A 966 -26.32 -14.36 -34.94
CA GLY A 966 -25.04 -14.66 -34.31
C GLY A 966 -25.25 -15.55 -33.09
N SER A 967 -24.20 -16.21 -32.60
CA SER A 967 -24.26 -17.09 -31.43
C SER A 967 -24.64 -16.32 -30.17
N ILE A 968 -25.47 -16.93 -29.30
CA ILE A 968 -25.98 -16.28 -28.10
C ILE A 968 -25.18 -16.77 -26.87
N PHE A 969 -24.45 -15.85 -26.24
CA PHE A 969 -23.66 -16.11 -25.03
C PHE A 969 -24.32 -15.55 -23.76
N GLY A 970 -24.92 -14.36 -23.86
CA GLY A 970 -25.63 -13.72 -22.76
C GLY A 970 -27.02 -14.32 -22.53
N SER A 971 -27.52 -14.23 -21.30
CA SER A 971 -28.92 -14.54 -21.02
C SER A 971 -29.84 -13.45 -21.59
N PRO A 972 -30.97 -13.82 -22.21
CA PRO A 972 -32.05 -12.88 -22.53
C PRO A 972 -32.58 -12.14 -21.29
N SER A 973 -33.22 -11.00 -21.51
CA SER A 973 -33.95 -10.27 -20.47
C SER A 973 -35.44 -10.23 -20.82
N ILE A 974 -36.30 -10.68 -19.92
CA ILE A 974 -37.75 -10.54 -20.06
C ILE A 974 -38.17 -9.23 -19.39
N ASP A 975 -38.85 -8.37 -20.15
CA ASP A 975 -39.52 -7.17 -19.67
C ASP A 975 -41.02 -7.47 -19.49
N MET A 976 -41.40 -7.60 -18.22
CA MET A 976 -42.78 -7.89 -17.80
C MET A 976 -43.72 -6.68 -17.93
N VAL A 977 -43.19 -5.45 -18.07
CA VAL A 977 -43.97 -4.21 -18.22
C VAL A 977 -44.44 -4.05 -19.67
N HIS A 978 -43.55 -4.32 -20.63
CA HIS A 978 -43.83 -4.20 -22.06
C HIS A 978 -44.20 -5.52 -22.75
N ASN A 979 -44.23 -6.65 -22.02
CA ASN A 979 -44.39 -8.01 -22.58
C ASN A 979 -43.37 -8.31 -23.70
N MET A 980 -42.11 -7.99 -23.45
CA MET A 980 -41.01 -8.18 -24.41
C MET A 980 -39.98 -9.17 -23.87
N ILE A 981 -39.30 -9.90 -24.76
CA ILE A 981 -38.01 -10.52 -24.45
C ILE A 981 -36.93 -9.97 -25.38
N TYR A 982 -35.80 -9.59 -24.79
CA TYR A 982 -34.64 -9.04 -25.47
C TYR A 982 -33.49 -10.05 -25.43
N VAL A 983 -32.84 -10.29 -26.57
CA VAL A 983 -31.65 -11.15 -26.66
C VAL A 983 -30.58 -10.47 -27.51
N ALA A 984 -29.32 -10.64 -27.11
CA ALA A 984 -28.16 -10.13 -27.85
C ALA A 984 -27.30 -11.28 -28.38
N SER A 985 -26.55 -11.02 -29.45
CA SER A 985 -25.72 -12.02 -30.12
C SER A 985 -24.34 -11.50 -30.52
N THR A 986 -23.43 -12.43 -30.81
CA THR A 986 -22.05 -12.13 -31.24
C THR A 986 -21.93 -11.44 -32.59
N SER A 987 -23.01 -11.29 -33.37
CA SER A 987 -23.04 -10.40 -34.54
C SER A 987 -23.20 -8.92 -34.19
N GLY A 988 -23.40 -8.60 -32.90
CA GLY A 988 -23.74 -7.25 -32.44
C GLY A 988 -25.21 -6.89 -32.62
N ARG A 989 -26.07 -7.85 -32.96
CA ARG A 989 -27.51 -7.65 -33.07
C ARG A 989 -28.20 -7.85 -31.72
N VAL A 990 -29.06 -6.90 -31.35
CA VAL A 990 -30.07 -7.03 -30.30
C VAL A 990 -31.42 -7.27 -30.97
N THR A 991 -32.09 -8.35 -30.58
CA THR A 991 -33.40 -8.79 -31.11
C THR A 991 -34.44 -8.65 -30.02
N ALA A 992 -35.55 -7.99 -30.32
CA ALA A 992 -36.68 -7.80 -29.42
C ALA A 992 -37.92 -8.54 -29.93
N ILE A 993 -38.51 -9.39 -29.09
CA ILE A 993 -39.63 -10.27 -29.45
C ILE A 993 -40.84 -9.98 -28.54
N SER A 994 -42.02 -9.75 -29.13
CA SER A 994 -43.27 -9.58 -28.39
C SER A 994 -43.79 -10.92 -27.88
N LEU A 995 -44.18 -10.92 -26.60
CA LEU A 995 -44.73 -12.05 -25.86
C LEU A 995 -46.27 -11.99 -25.75
N GLU A 996 -46.94 -11.08 -26.47
CA GLU A 996 -48.39 -10.85 -26.38
C GLU A 996 -49.21 -12.02 -26.95
N VAL A 997 -48.80 -12.58 -28.09
CA VAL A 997 -49.54 -13.61 -28.83
C VAL A 997 -48.58 -14.66 -29.41
N LEU A 998 -49.00 -15.93 -29.42
CA LEU A 998 -48.30 -17.02 -30.11
C LEU A 998 -48.81 -17.18 -31.56
N PRO A 999 -47.94 -17.41 -32.56
CA PRO A 999 -46.48 -17.46 -32.45
C PRO A 999 -45.86 -16.06 -32.24
N PHE A 1000 -44.83 -15.99 -31.40
CA PHE A 1000 -44.19 -14.73 -31.05
C PHE A 1000 -43.58 -14.01 -32.26
N SER A 1001 -43.57 -12.69 -32.25
CA SER A 1001 -43.12 -11.86 -33.38
C SER A 1001 -41.95 -10.97 -32.98
N ILE A 1002 -41.01 -10.74 -33.91
CA ILE A 1002 -39.93 -9.76 -33.72
C ILE A 1002 -40.54 -8.37 -33.83
N ALA A 1003 -40.50 -7.59 -32.74
CA ALA A 1003 -41.01 -6.22 -32.73
C ALA A 1003 -39.99 -5.24 -33.32
N TRP A 1004 -38.69 -5.43 -33.02
CA TRP A 1004 -37.60 -4.65 -33.59
C TRP A 1004 -36.25 -5.38 -33.53
N LEU A 1005 -35.31 -4.90 -34.35
CA LEU A 1005 -33.90 -5.31 -34.37
C LEU A 1005 -33.03 -4.05 -34.26
N TYR A 1006 -31.95 -4.12 -33.50
CA TYR A 1006 -30.92 -3.10 -33.43
C TYR A 1006 -29.55 -3.72 -33.73
N GLU A 1007 -28.72 -3.06 -34.54
CA GLU A 1007 -27.38 -3.53 -34.89
C GLU A 1007 -26.34 -2.55 -34.35
N ALA A 1008 -25.58 -3.02 -33.35
CA ALA A 1008 -24.71 -2.18 -32.52
C ALA A 1008 -23.32 -1.91 -33.14
N GLY A 1009 -22.96 -2.65 -34.19
CA GLY A 1009 -21.70 -2.53 -34.93
C GLY A 1009 -20.53 -3.37 -34.40
N ALA A 1010 -20.62 -3.89 -33.17
CA ALA A 1010 -19.62 -4.79 -32.58
C ALA A 1010 -20.27 -5.89 -31.73
N PRO A 1011 -19.60 -7.06 -31.53
CA PRO A 1011 -20.17 -8.20 -30.82
C PRO A 1011 -20.63 -7.91 -29.39
N ILE A 1012 -21.74 -8.53 -28.97
CA ILE A 1012 -22.23 -8.52 -27.60
C ILE A 1012 -22.15 -9.95 -27.04
N PHE A 1013 -21.40 -10.13 -25.94
CA PHE A 1013 -21.24 -11.42 -25.26
C PHE A 1013 -21.96 -11.47 -23.90
N GLY A 1014 -22.09 -10.34 -23.22
CA GLY A 1014 -22.74 -10.25 -21.92
C GLY A 1014 -24.26 -10.39 -22.00
N SER A 1015 -24.88 -10.81 -20.90
CA SER A 1015 -26.34 -10.68 -20.72
C SER A 1015 -26.78 -9.23 -20.83
N LEU A 1016 -27.99 -9.01 -21.33
CA LEU A 1016 -28.62 -7.69 -21.32
C LEU A 1016 -29.05 -7.31 -19.89
N CYS A 1017 -29.11 -6.01 -19.62
CA CYS A 1017 -29.61 -5.48 -18.35
C CYS A 1017 -30.80 -4.56 -18.61
N LEU A 1018 -31.79 -4.57 -17.72
CA LEU A 1018 -32.99 -3.73 -17.81
C LEU A 1018 -33.00 -2.71 -16.68
N ASP A 1019 -33.18 -1.44 -17.03
CA ASP A 1019 -33.49 -0.36 -16.10
C ASP A 1019 -34.86 -0.61 -15.41
N PRO A 1020 -34.92 -0.75 -14.07
CA PRO A 1020 -36.15 -1.03 -13.34
C PRO A 1020 -37.22 0.06 -13.43
N LEU A 1021 -36.87 1.30 -13.79
CA LEU A 1021 -37.78 2.45 -13.80
C LEU A 1021 -38.33 2.76 -15.20
N GLY A 1022 -37.55 2.52 -16.26
CA GLY A 1022 -37.92 2.86 -17.64
C GLY A 1022 -38.02 1.69 -18.63
N GLY A 1023 -37.67 0.45 -18.24
CA GLY A 1023 -37.62 -0.68 -19.17
C GLY A 1023 -36.54 -0.55 -20.26
N ASN A 1024 -35.52 0.26 -19.99
CA ASN A 1024 -34.47 0.55 -20.96
C ASN A 1024 -33.43 -0.58 -21.00
N VAL A 1025 -33.07 -1.02 -22.21
CA VAL A 1025 -32.18 -2.16 -22.47
C VAL A 1025 -30.74 -1.66 -22.58
N ILE A 1026 -29.92 -2.03 -21.61
CA ILE A 1026 -28.49 -1.71 -21.55
C ILE A 1026 -27.69 -2.87 -22.14
N CYS A 1027 -26.88 -2.59 -23.16
CA CYS A 1027 -25.99 -3.57 -23.79
C CYS A 1027 -24.52 -3.10 -23.80
N CYS A 1028 -23.62 -4.05 -23.59
CA CYS A 1028 -22.17 -3.83 -23.53
C CYS A 1028 -21.48 -4.55 -24.70
N LEU A 1029 -20.71 -3.82 -25.49
CA LEU A 1029 -20.06 -4.28 -26.70
C LEU A 1029 -18.57 -4.56 -26.47
N VAL A 1030 -18.03 -5.55 -27.18
CA VAL A 1030 -16.62 -5.97 -27.07
C VAL A 1030 -15.62 -4.87 -27.49
N ASP A 1031 -16.05 -3.88 -28.26
CA ASP A 1031 -15.21 -2.74 -28.68
C ASP A 1031 -15.07 -1.64 -27.60
N GLY A 1032 -15.71 -1.79 -26.45
CA GLY A 1032 -15.69 -0.81 -25.35
C GLY A 1032 -16.94 0.07 -25.28
N HIS A 1033 -17.90 -0.06 -26.20
CA HIS A 1033 -19.13 0.73 -26.12
C HIS A 1033 -20.17 0.17 -25.15
N VAL A 1034 -20.89 1.08 -24.51
CA VAL A 1034 -22.14 0.81 -23.81
C VAL A 1034 -23.23 1.58 -24.52
N VAL A 1035 -24.33 0.90 -24.87
CA VAL A 1035 -25.48 1.49 -25.57
C VAL A 1035 -26.74 1.20 -24.75
N VAL A 1036 -27.55 2.24 -24.55
CA VAL A 1036 -28.88 2.12 -23.91
C VAL A 1036 -29.96 2.36 -24.96
N LEU A 1037 -30.82 1.35 -25.15
CA LEU A 1037 -31.99 1.40 -26.02
C LEU A 1037 -33.26 1.59 -25.18
N ASN A 1038 -34.22 2.35 -25.67
CA ASN A 1038 -35.57 2.32 -25.10
C ASN A 1038 -36.33 1.04 -25.54
N TYR A 1039 -37.50 0.80 -24.95
CA TYR A 1039 -38.35 -0.35 -25.28
C TYR A 1039 -38.78 -0.47 -26.75
N LYS A 1040 -38.56 0.57 -27.58
CA LYS A 1040 -38.80 0.62 -29.03
C LYS A 1040 -37.54 0.45 -29.88
N GLY A 1041 -36.38 0.18 -29.27
CA GLY A 1041 -35.11 -0.06 -29.97
C GLY A 1041 -34.36 1.20 -30.39
N ALA A 1042 -34.80 2.40 -29.98
CA ALA A 1042 -34.09 3.64 -30.26
C ALA A 1042 -33.03 3.93 -29.19
N VAL A 1043 -31.83 4.32 -29.62
CA VAL A 1043 -30.72 4.69 -28.73
C VAL A 1043 -31.07 5.95 -27.93
N ILE A 1044 -31.00 5.86 -26.60
CA ILE A 1044 -31.11 7.00 -25.68
C ILE A 1044 -29.74 7.65 -25.52
N TRP A 1045 -28.71 6.84 -25.26
CA TRP A 1045 -27.32 7.27 -25.25
C TRP A 1045 -26.35 6.12 -25.57
N LYS A 1046 -25.15 6.50 -26.01
CA LYS A 1046 -24.01 5.63 -26.26
C LYS A 1046 -22.77 6.28 -25.65
N ILE A 1047 -21.96 5.52 -24.92
CA ILE A 1047 -20.69 5.96 -24.33
C ILE A 1047 -19.60 4.94 -24.64
N THR A 1048 -18.38 5.40 -24.87
CA THR A 1048 -17.19 4.55 -25.01
C THR A 1048 -16.47 4.48 -23.67
N ILE A 1049 -16.06 3.29 -23.24
CA ILE A 1049 -15.31 3.09 -22.00
C ILE A 1049 -14.05 2.27 -22.26
N ASP A 1050 -13.05 2.46 -21.42
CA ASP A 1050 -11.69 2.03 -21.71
C ASP A 1050 -11.59 0.50 -21.65
N GLY A 1051 -11.49 -0.14 -22.81
CA GLY A 1051 -11.17 -1.56 -22.96
C GLY A 1051 -12.38 -2.49 -23.13
N PRO A 1052 -12.16 -3.74 -23.61
CA PRO A 1052 -13.23 -4.61 -24.08
C PRO A 1052 -14.24 -5.03 -23.03
N LEU A 1053 -15.52 -5.09 -23.40
CA LEU A 1053 -16.61 -5.54 -22.53
C LEU A 1053 -17.10 -6.93 -22.95
N PHE A 1054 -16.88 -7.90 -22.06
CA PHE A 1054 -17.39 -9.27 -22.20
C PHE A 1054 -18.46 -9.60 -21.15
N ALA A 1055 -18.55 -8.82 -20.08
CA ALA A 1055 -19.60 -8.92 -19.07
C ALA A 1055 -20.83 -8.08 -19.45
N GLY A 1056 -22.00 -8.49 -18.96
CA GLY A 1056 -23.20 -7.65 -19.00
C GLY A 1056 -23.11 -6.49 -18.02
N ALA A 1057 -23.94 -5.48 -18.21
CA ALA A 1057 -24.17 -4.43 -17.23
C ALA A 1057 -24.92 -4.98 -16.00
N CYS A 1058 -24.76 -4.36 -14.83
CA CYS A 1058 -25.41 -4.77 -13.59
C CYS A 1058 -26.00 -3.57 -12.84
N ILE A 1059 -27.29 -3.60 -12.52
CA ILE A 1059 -27.96 -2.64 -11.63
C ILE A 1059 -28.21 -3.35 -10.30
N SER A 1060 -27.92 -2.69 -9.18
CA SER A 1060 -28.08 -3.24 -7.84
C SER A 1060 -29.29 -2.62 -7.12
N SER A 1061 -30.04 -3.40 -6.35
CA SER A 1061 -31.08 -2.87 -5.46
C SER A 1061 -30.55 -1.89 -4.39
N VAL A 1062 -29.25 -1.96 -4.07
CA VAL A 1062 -28.56 -1.04 -3.15
C VAL A 1062 -28.14 0.27 -3.85
N LEU A 1063 -28.05 0.26 -5.18
CA LEU A 1063 -27.69 1.41 -6.02
C LEU A 1063 -28.65 1.50 -7.22
N PRO A 1064 -29.97 1.69 -7.00
CA PRO A 1064 -30.99 1.52 -8.05
C PRO A 1064 -30.92 2.58 -9.16
N SER A 1065 -30.24 3.70 -8.91
CA SER A 1065 -29.94 4.76 -9.88
C SER A 1065 -28.60 4.57 -10.61
N GLN A 1066 -27.86 3.48 -10.36
CA GLN A 1066 -26.54 3.25 -10.94
C GLN A 1066 -26.43 1.93 -11.69
N VAL A 1067 -25.73 1.97 -12.83
CA VAL A 1067 -25.33 0.79 -13.59
C VAL A 1067 -23.82 0.57 -13.47
N LEU A 1068 -23.44 -0.59 -12.94
CA LEU A 1068 -22.08 -1.07 -12.82
C LEU A 1068 -21.66 -1.81 -14.09
N ILE A 1069 -20.48 -1.49 -14.61
CA ILE A 1069 -19.95 -2.06 -15.86
C ILE A 1069 -18.48 -2.43 -15.66
N CYS A 1070 -18.17 -3.71 -15.91
CA CYS A 1070 -16.84 -4.29 -15.71
C CYS A 1070 -16.14 -4.51 -17.05
N SER A 1071 -14.93 -3.97 -17.18
CA SER A 1071 -14.13 -3.99 -18.42
C SER A 1071 -12.89 -4.88 -18.27
N ARG A 1072 -12.46 -5.53 -19.37
CA ARG A 1072 -11.46 -6.63 -19.33
C ARG A 1072 -10.03 -6.18 -18.96
N ASN A 1073 -9.78 -4.88 -18.79
CA ASN A 1073 -8.54 -4.34 -18.24
C ASN A 1073 -8.52 -4.28 -16.69
N GLY A 1074 -9.52 -4.87 -16.02
CA GLY A 1074 -9.60 -4.91 -14.56
C GLY A 1074 -10.20 -3.64 -13.93
N ARG A 1075 -10.94 -2.84 -14.70
CA ARG A 1075 -11.66 -1.67 -14.19
C ARG A 1075 -13.17 -1.92 -14.14
N THR A 1076 -13.77 -1.60 -13.00
CA THR A 1076 -15.22 -1.37 -12.87
C THR A 1076 -15.50 0.13 -12.97
N ARG A 1077 -16.64 0.49 -13.56
CA ARG A 1077 -17.18 1.86 -13.60
C ARG A 1077 -18.63 1.84 -13.12
N SER A 1078 -19.07 2.94 -12.50
CA SER A 1078 -20.47 3.15 -12.14
C SER A 1078 -21.01 4.37 -12.88
N PHE A 1079 -22.13 4.22 -13.57
CA PHE A 1079 -22.80 5.29 -14.30
C PHE A 1079 -24.18 5.55 -13.71
N ASN A 1080 -24.53 6.82 -13.51
CA ASN A 1080 -25.86 7.21 -13.04
C ASN A 1080 -26.86 7.17 -14.21
N LEU A 1081 -28.03 6.57 -13.99
CA LEU A 1081 -29.13 6.43 -14.95
C LEU A 1081 -30.04 7.69 -15.00
N GLY A 1082 -29.66 8.76 -14.31
CA GLY A 1082 -30.45 9.98 -14.08
C GLY A 1082 -31.06 10.61 -15.34
N ILE A 1083 -32.36 10.90 -15.24
CA ILE A 1083 -33.17 11.48 -16.32
C ILE A 1083 -32.85 12.98 -16.47
N SER A 1084 -32.27 13.33 -17.62
CA SER A 1084 -32.04 14.67 -18.21
C SER A 1084 -31.28 15.75 -17.40
N SER A 1085 -30.47 16.55 -18.12
CA SER A 1085 -29.80 17.81 -17.70
C SER A 1085 -28.45 17.79 -16.94
N TRP A 1086 -27.61 16.76 -17.12
CA TRP A 1086 -26.23 16.70 -16.59
C TRP A 1086 -25.24 16.39 -17.75
N ARG A 1087 -24.10 17.07 -17.98
CA ARG A 1087 -22.92 17.40 -17.14
C ARG A 1087 -22.25 16.16 -16.51
N PRO A 1088 -21.06 15.72 -16.97
CA PRO A 1088 -20.50 14.42 -16.57
C PRO A 1088 -19.75 14.49 -15.23
N ASN A 1089 -20.41 14.10 -14.14
CA ASN A 1089 -19.72 13.76 -12.89
C ASN A 1089 -19.21 12.32 -12.97
N HIS A 1090 -17.88 12.12 -13.02
CA HIS A 1090 -17.25 10.81 -13.14
C HIS A 1090 -17.11 10.08 -11.80
N PHE A 1091 -18.03 9.15 -11.50
CA PHE A 1091 -17.88 8.21 -10.39
C PHE A 1091 -17.02 6.99 -10.78
N VAL A 1092 -15.88 6.83 -10.10
CA VAL A 1092 -15.06 5.61 -10.17
C VAL A 1092 -15.47 4.68 -9.03
N CYS A 1093 -16.07 3.54 -9.36
CA CYS A 1093 -16.44 2.52 -8.38
C CYS A 1093 -15.55 1.28 -8.55
N LEU A 1094 -14.76 0.99 -7.52
CA LEU A 1094 -13.82 -0.14 -7.50
C LEU A 1094 -14.55 -1.49 -7.36
N CYS A 1095 -13.92 -2.53 -7.91
CA CYS A 1095 -14.04 -3.91 -7.45
C CYS A 1095 -12.65 -4.39 -7.03
#